data_AF-A0AB34IDN6-F1
#
_entry.id   AF-A0AB34IDN6-F1
#
_cell.length_a   1.000
_cell.length_b   1.000
_cell.length_c   1.000
_cell.angle_alpha   90.00
_cell.angle_beta   90.00
_cell.angle_gamma   90.00
#
_symmetry.space_group_name_H-M   'P 1'
#
loop_
_entity.id
_entity.type
_entity.pdbx_description
1 polymer ?
#
loop_
_entity_poly.entity_id
_entity_poly.type
_entity_poly.pdbx_seq_one_letter_code
_entity_poly.pdbx_strand_id
1 'polypeptide(L)'
;MGDVAAGRGEAAAAAPRSPPHRRDGAGERPADRPIADIEDFALAGGGERLSSGARGVRLRPRAAAATEESAAAAAEQVPGSHSIWVKTYGCSHNHSDSEYMCGLLAQYGYRLVGDELKGSADLWLVNSCTVKNPSQEHLASDVRRAKAANKPIVVAGCVSQAEPDLEFIAGLSIVGVQQIGRVVEVVRQALEGNTVRLLGKAERPELELPKIRKNRLVEIIACNTGCLGACTYCKTVHARGRLGSYPPAALASRVRTALSEGVVEVWLTSEDTGAYGRDIGSSMPELMQTLLEALPDGCMLRVGMTNPPYMLQHLDAIVRLLRHPRCYAFLHIPVQSGSNAVLTEMNREYTVEQFYQVAEKLLSEVPDMTIATDIICGFPGETEQDHAQTLAMLDRFRFPVVNISQFYPRPGTPAARMKRVPTHVVKERSREVSAFFASYTSHEHLLDSKQQVLVTDIASDGKHYVAHTKGYVQVLLAAHASLMGATALVRVTEVAKFYVRGHVLEIIHQPPRSLLADGQVASRAPAKSALHSSGDWEYDEGRGAHPAREHETTGTTCKDGHAGNGDGACSRAHCGNDDCGCVDPVENDDSHTDAPHSNTAHAPRKEDTCVTRRLFPGLQSWSLSRLVIPAVCMAISSFAVVRISRIWSQRALLP
;
A
#
# COMPACT_ATOMS: atom_id res chain seq x y z
N MET A 1 64.24 -1.54 36.57
CA MET A 1 63.86 -0.15 36.87
C MET A 1 62.36 -0.03 36.62
N GLY A 2 61.45 -0.56 37.42
CA GLY A 2 61.48 -0.89 38.86
C GLY A 2 60.46 0.01 39.60
N ASP A 3 59.71 -0.36 40.64
CA ASP A 3 59.42 -1.62 41.36
C ASP A 3 58.11 -1.37 42.20
N VAL A 4 57.31 -2.29 42.77
CA VAL A 4 57.37 -3.77 42.99
C VAL A 4 55.92 -4.36 43.01
N ALA A 5 55.66 -5.57 43.57
CA ALA A 5 54.36 -6.28 43.57
C ALA A 5 53.83 -6.73 44.97
N ALA A 6 52.73 -7.53 44.97
CA ALA A 6 52.13 -8.34 46.07
C ALA A 6 51.24 -7.62 47.12
N GLY A 7 50.31 -8.27 47.85
CA GLY A 7 49.86 -9.69 47.92
C GLY A 7 48.34 -9.77 48.22
N ARG A 8 47.58 -10.87 48.05
CA ARG A 8 47.64 -12.30 48.47
C ARG A 8 47.03 -12.63 49.85
N GLY A 9 46.17 -13.67 49.87
CA GLY A 9 45.74 -14.47 51.03
C GLY A 9 44.24 -14.38 51.37
N GLU A 10 43.51 -15.40 51.85
CA GLU A 10 43.36 -16.86 51.61
C GLU A 10 42.40 -17.41 52.71
N ALA A 11 41.87 -18.64 52.54
CA ALA A 11 41.06 -19.44 53.51
C ALA A 11 39.62 -18.94 53.84
N ALA A 12 38.52 -19.72 53.77
CA ALA A 12 38.17 -21.08 54.25
C ALA A 12 37.83 -21.14 55.77
N ALA A 13 36.83 -21.86 56.30
CA ALA A 13 35.70 -22.63 55.74
C ALA A 13 34.69 -23.04 56.86
N ALA A 14 33.60 -23.74 56.47
CA ALA A 14 32.77 -24.66 57.28
C ALA A 14 31.65 -24.13 58.23
N ALA A 15 30.54 -24.90 58.26
CA ALA A 15 29.32 -24.72 59.08
C ALA A 15 29.30 -25.64 60.33
N PRO A 16 28.28 -25.55 61.23
CA PRO A 16 27.31 -26.67 61.26
C PRO A 16 25.87 -26.40 61.82
N ARG A 17 24.90 -27.15 61.25
CA ARG A 17 23.78 -27.94 61.86
C ARG A 17 22.64 -27.31 62.73
N SER A 18 21.47 -27.95 62.60
CA SER A 18 20.09 -27.67 63.10
C SER A 18 19.87 -27.94 64.62
N PRO A 19 18.67 -27.68 65.23
CA PRO A 19 17.50 -28.58 65.13
C PRO A 19 16.09 -27.83 65.23
N PRO A 20 14.94 -28.35 65.76
CA PRO A 20 13.61 -28.05 65.17
C PRO A 20 12.57 -27.37 66.11
N HIS A 21 11.35 -27.03 65.64
CA HIS A 21 10.05 -27.28 66.32
C HIS A 21 8.83 -26.71 65.54
N ARG A 22 7.63 -27.27 65.80
CA ARG A 22 6.31 -26.82 65.25
C ARG A 22 5.68 -25.71 66.11
N ARG A 23 4.88 -24.82 65.51
CA ARG A 23 3.44 -24.63 65.81
C ARG A 23 2.74 -23.59 64.89
N ASP A 24 1.53 -23.98 64.47
CA ASP A 24 0.26 -23.23 64.31
C ASP A 24 0.22 -21.80 63.70
N GLY A 25 -0.68 -21.57 62.74
CA GLY A 25 -1.12 -20.21 62.36
C GLY A 25 -1.69 -20.07 60.94
N ALA A 26 -3.02 -20.02 60.82
CA ALA A 26 -3.80 -19.92 59.57
C ALA A 26 -3.50 -18.72 58.64
N GLY A 27 -3.81 -18.86 57.34
CA GLY A 27 -3.97 -17.73 56.42
C GLY A 27 -3.71 -18.03 54.93
N GLU A 28 -4.74 -18.42 54.17
CA GLU A 28 -4.61 -18.61 52.72
C GLU A 28 -4.59 -17.28 51.93
N ARG A 29 -3.54 -17.08 51.12
CA ARG A 29 -3.60 -16.70 49.69
C ARG A 29 -2.17 -16.47 49.13
N PRO A 30 -1.67 -17.30 48.19
CA PRO A 30 -0.43 -17.03 47.49
C PRO A 30 -0.64 -16.14 46.25
N ALA A 31 0.38 -15.33 45.95
CA ALA A 31 0.43 -14.43 44.80
C ALA A 31 1.20 -15.04 43.60
N ASP A 32 1.25 -14.27 42.50
CA ASP A 32 1.85 -14.56 41.20
C ASP A 32 3.30 -15.13 41.16
N ARG A 33 3.50 -16.11 40.24
CA ARG A 33 4.69 -16.37 39.37
C ARG A 33 6.00 -16.94 39.99
N PRO A 34 7.00 -17.42 39.21
CA PRO A 34 7.07 -17.59 37.72
C PRO A 34 7.57 -18.98 37.18
N ILE A 35 7.29 -19.21 35.88
CA ILE A 35 8.15 -19.82 34.79
C ILE A 35 8.91 -21.15 35.03
N ALA A 36 8.67 -22.13 34.13
CA ALA A 36 9.71 -22.99 33.52
C ALA A 36 9.23 -23.59 32.18
N ASP A 37 10.02 -23.46 31.12
CA ASP A 37 9.89 -24.16 29.82
C ASP A 37 10.80 -25.41 29.80
N ILE A 38 10.51 -26.40 28.92
CA ILE A 38 11.45 -27.17 28.04
C ILE A 38 10.83 -28.50 27.53
N GLU A 39 10.71 -28.57 26.19
CA GLU A 39 11.09 -29.63 25.22
C GLU A 39 10.72 -31.12 25.51
N ASP A 40 9.95 -31.84 24.68
CA ASP A 40 10.08 -32.23 23.25
C ASP A 40 10.84 -33.58 23.07
N PHE A 41 10.11 -34.67 22.70
CA PHE A 41 10.61 -35.79 21.88
C PHE A 41 9.50 -36.78 21.44
N ALA A 42 9.09 -36.65 20.17
CA ALA A 42 8.78 -37.66 19.14
C ALA A 42 8.21 -39.10 19.44
N LEU A 43 7.27 -39.50 18.54
CA LEU A 43 6.91 -40.86 18.06
C LEU A 43 6.03 -41.82 18.91
N ALA A 44 4.76 -41.97 18.51
CA ALA A 44 4.14 -43.24 18.06
C ALA A 44 2.74 -42.99 17.45
N GLY A 45 2.30 -43.84 16.53
CA GLY A 45 1.18 -43.56 15.61
C GLY A 45 -0.25 -43.78 16.13
N GLY A 46 -1.21 -43.49 15.25
CA GLY A 46 -2.65 -43.62 15.52
C GLY A 46 -3.43 -42.52 14.82
N GLY A 47 -3.94 -42.78 13.62
CA GLY A 47 -4.67 -41.77 12.83
C GLY A 47 -6.18 -41.85 13.04
N GLU A 48 -6.83 -40.70 13.15
CA GLU A 48 -8.27 -40.55 12.95
C GLU A 48 -8.58 -39.40 11.97
N ARG A 49 -9.60 -39.61 11.13
CA ARG A 49 -9.99 -38.66 10.08
C ARG A 49 -10.78 -37.51 10.68
N LEU A 50 -10.15 -36.34 10.82
CA LEU A 50 -10.88 -35.11 11.14
C LEU A 50 -11.62 -34.61 9.90
N SER A 51 -12.95 -34.67 9.95
CA SER A 51 -13.82 -33.99 9.00
C SER A 51 -13.63 -32.47 9.07
N SER A 52 -13.62 -31.81 7.91
CA SER A 52 -13.34 -30.38 7.74
C SER A 52 -14.51 -29.49 8.16
N GLY A 53 -14.79 -29.44 9.47
CA GLY A 53 -15.72 -28.48 10.05
C GLY A 53 -15.11 -27.07 10.08
N ALA A 54 -15.78 -26.10 9.45
CA ALA A 54 -15.37 -24.70 9.40
C ALA A 54 -15.34 -24.05 10.80
N ARG A 55 -14.20 -24.09 11.47
CA ARG A 55 -14.01 -23.45 12.79
C ARG A 55 -13.64 -21.98 12.64
N GLY A 56 -14.39 -21.08 13.30
CA GLY A 56 -13.86 -19.74 13.62
C GLY A 56 -14.80 -18.53 13.59
N VAL A 57 -16.12 -18.68 13.49
CA VAL A 57 -17.03 -17.52 13.68
C VAL A 57 -17.38 -17.42 15.17
N ARG A 58 -16.86 -16.39 15.86
CA ARG A 58 -17.36 -16.00 17.18
C ARG A 58 -18.32 -14.83 17.02
N LEU A 59 -19.62 -15.14 17.03
CA LEU A 59 -20.68 -14.16 17.22
C LEU A 59 -20.78 -13.82 18.71
N ARG A 60 -20.85 -12.54 19.05
CA ARG A 60 -21.26 -12.10 20.39
C ARG A 60 -22.33 -11.03 20.24
N PRO A 61 -23.60 -11.28 20.64
CA PRO A 61 -24.60 -10.23 20.68
C PRO A 61 -24.17 -9.20 21.73
N ARG A 62 -24.27 -7.92 21.38
CA ARG A 62 -24.05 -6.82 22.32
C ARG A 62 -25.36 -6.56 23.05
N ALA A 63 -25.38 -6.77 24.36
CA ALA A 63 -26.48 -6.29 25.19
C ALA A 63 -26.49 -4.76 25.14
N ALA A 64 -27.39 -4.20 24.34
CA ALA A 64 -27.67 -2.77 24.26
C ALA A 64 -29.14 -2.55 24.59
N ALA A 65 -29.43 -1.69 25.56
CA ALA A 65 -30.76 -1.14 25.73
C ALA A 65 -31.01 -0.17 24.59
N ALA A 66 -31.62 -0.67 23.50
CA ALA A 66 -32.10 0.17 22.42
C ALA A 66 -33.37 0.90 22.89
N THR A 67 -33.42 2.22 22.68
CA THR A 67 -34.69 2.95 22.74
C THR A 67 -35.51 2.63 21.50
N GLU A 68 -36.82 2.47 21.66
CA GLU A 68 -37.74 2.00 20.60
C GLU A 68 -37.67 2.88 19.33
N GLU A 69 -37.42 4.18 19.50
CA GLU A 69 -37.26 5.17 18.44
C GLU A 69 -36.04 4.90 17.52
N SER A 70 -34.97 4.30 18.05
CA SER A 70 -33.80 3.89 17.24
C SER A 70 -34.03 2.58 16.47
N ALA A 71 -34.96 1.73 16.94
CA ALA A 71 -35.31 0.49 16.26
C ALA A 71 -36.23 0.74 15.06
N ALA A 72 -37.14 1.71 15.18
CA ALA A 72 -38.04 2.12 14.09
C ALA A 72 -37.28 2.62 12.86
N ALA A 73 -36.27 3.49 13.03
CA ALA A 73 -35.48 4.02 11.93
C ALA A 73 -34.60 2.96 11.22
N ALA A 74 -34.24 1.87 11.92
CA ALA A 74 -33.49 0.75 11.34
C ALA A 74 -34.38 -0.24 10.57
N ALA A 75 -35.68 -0.29 10.87
CA ALA A 75 -36.64 -1.21 10.25
C ALA A 75 -37.10 -0.78 8.84
N GLU A 76 -36.87 0.49 8.45
CA GLU A 76 -37.37 1.07 7.20
C GLU A 76 -36.37 1.02 6.04
N GLN A 77 -35.13 0.53 6.27
CA GLN A 77 -34.07 0.46 5.27
C GLN A 77 -33.94 -0.95 4.67
N VAL A 78 -34.10 -1.05 3.33
CA VAL A 78 -33.94 -2.31 2.60
C VAL A 78 -32.51 -2.87 2.78
N PRO A 79 -32.32 -4.16 3.09
CA PRO A 79 -30.99 -4.77 3.18
C PRO A 79 -30.14 -4.45 1.94
N GLY A 80 -28.96 -3.87 2.16
CA GLY A 80 -28.07 -3.39 1.10
C GLY A 80 -28.15 -1.88 0.81
N SER A 81 -29.22 -1.15 1.17
CA SER A 81 -29.31 0.30 0.85
C SER A 81 -28.41 1.22 1.70
N HIS A 82 -27.70 0.67 2.68
CA HIS A 82 -26.92 1.42 3.66
C HIS A 82 -25.68 2.06 3.03
N SER A 83 -25.26 3.18 3.61
CA SER A 83 -24.07 3.94 3.20
C SER A 83 -22.84 3.57 4.04
N ILE A 84 -21.71 3.32 3.36
CA ILE A 84 -20.48 2.88 3.99
C ILE A 84 -19.34 3.85 3.65
N TRP A 85 -18.75 4.45 4.69
CA TRP A 85 -17.50 5.19 4.54
C TRP A 85 -16.32 4.23 4.70
N VAL A 86 -15.48 4.12 3.67
CA VAL A 86 -14.30 3.24 3.68
C VAL A 86 -13.03 4.08 3.75
N LYS A 87 -12.14 3.76 4.70
CA LYS A 87 -10.85 4.44 4.86
C LYS A 87 -9.70 3.47 4.94
N THR A 88 -8.63 3.78 4.21
CA THR A 88 -7.41 2.96 4.18
C THR A 88 -6.22 3.76 4.66
N TYR A 89 -5.43 3.18 5.56
CA TYR A 89 -4.13 3.68 6.00
C TYR A 89 -3.06 2.61 5.77
N GLY A 90 -2.04 2.89 4.95
CA GLY A 90 -0.89 1.97 4.83
C GLY A 90 -0.20 1.92 3.48
N CYS A 91 0.17 0.70 3.08
CA CYS A 91 0.85 0.38 1.83
C CYS A 91 -0.12 0.05 0.69
N SER A 92 0.43 -0.10 -0.52
CA SER A 92 -0.29 -0.52 -1.73
C SER A 92 -1.09 -1.83 -1.54
N HIS A 93 -0.57 -2.81 -0.80
CA HIS A 93 -1.30 -4.06 -0.51
C HIS A 93 -2.60 -3.77 0.28
N ASN A 94 -2.53 -2.96 1.35
CA ASN A 94 -3.73 -2.53 2.08
C ASN A 94 -4.69 -1.70 1.22
N HIS A 95 -4.21 -0.92 0.25
CA HIS A 95 -5.07 -0.26 -0.73
C HIS A 95 -5.78 -1.28 -1.62
N SER A 96 -5.08 -2.25 -2.21
CA SER A 96 -5.72 -3.32 -2.98
C SER A 96 -6.75 -4.12 -2.17
N ASP A 97 -6.46 -4.45 -0.91
CA ASP A 97 -7.40 -5.12 -0.01
C ASP A 97 -8.69 -4.30 0.16
N SER A 98 -8.57 -2.97 0.29
CA SER A 98 -9.70 -2.05 0.37
C SER A 98 -10.47 -1.94 -0.93
N GLU A 99 -9.80 -1.91 -2.08
CA GLU A 99 -10.44 -1.86 -3.39
C GLU A 99 -11.30 -3.12 -3.65
N TYR A 100 -10.83 -4.31 -3.23
CA TYR A 100 -11.63 -5.54 -3.24
C TYR A 100 -12.81 -5.48 -2.26
N MET A 101 -12.61 -5.00 -1.03
CA MET A 101 -13.70 -4.85 -0.07
C MET A 101 -14.78 -3.87 -0.58
N CYS A 102 -14.38 -2.76 -1.20
CA CYS A 102 -15.29 -1.83 -1.86
C CYS A 102 -16.09 -2.51 -2.98
N GLY A 103 -15.43 -3.26 -3.86
CA GLY A 103 -16.10 -3.98 -4.96
C GLY A 103 -17.13 -5.00 -4.46
N LEU A 104 -16.81 -5.76 -3.42
CA LEU A 104 -17.72 -6.72 -2.79
C LEU A 104 -18.94 -6.04 -2.13
N LEU A 105 -18.72 -4.94 -1.43
CA LEU A 105 -19.80 -4.18 -0.78
C LEU A 105 -20.73 -3.53 -1.80
N ALA A 106 -20.18 -2.92 -2.85
CA ALA A 106 -20.96 -2.33 -3.92
C ALA A 106 -21.72 -3.39 -4.75
N GLN A 107 -21.12 -4.55 -5.02
CA GLN A 107 -21.82 -5.66 -5.69
C GLN A 107 -23.00 -6.20 -4.88
N TYR A 108 -22.92 -6.16 -3.54
CA TYR A 108 -24.04 -6.51 -2.66
C TYR A 108 -25.15 -5.44 -2.62
N GLY A 109 -24.84 -4.20 -3.03
CA GLY A 109 -25.78 -3.08 -3.11
C GLY A 109 -25.41 -1.88 -2.23
N TYR A 110 -24.42 -1.99 -1.33
CA TYR A 110 -24.06 -0.92 -0.41
C TYR A 110 -23.52 0.31 -1.12
N ARG A 111 -23.99 1.49 -0.70
CA ARG A 111 -23.55 2.78 -1.25
C ARG A 111 -22.26 3.22 -0.58
N LEU A 112 -21.15 3.13 -1.29
CA LEU A 112 -19.88 3.69 -0.82
C LEU A 112 -19.92 5.23 -0.83
N VAL A 113 -19.38 5.87 0.21
CA VAL A 113 -19.36 7.34 0.33
C VAL A 113 -17.96 7.88 0.65
N GLY A 114 -17.65 9.07 0.15
CA GLY A 114 -16.37 9.74 0.34
C GLY A 114 -16.19 10.38 1.72
N ASP A 115 -15.03 11.01 1.94
CA ASP A 115 -14.67 11.62 3.23
C ASP A 115 -15.62 12.77 3.62
N GLU A 116 -16.17 13.48 2.63
CA GLU A 116 -17.14 14.57 2.78
C GLU A 116 -18.49 14.10 3.35
N LEU A 117 -18.89 12.85 3.11
CA LEU A 117 -20.11 12.23 3.64
C LEU A 117 -19.84 11.26 4.81
N LYS A 118 -18.63 11.24 5.37
CA LYS A 118 -18.26 10.41 6.54
C LYS A 118 -19.23 10.57 7.72
N GLY A 119 -19.76 11.77 7.94
CA GLY A 119 -20.69 12.07 9.03
C GLY A 119 -22.05 11.40 8.86
N SER A 120 -22.56 11.31 7.63
CA SER A 120 -23.84 10.69 7.30
C SER A 120 -23.76 9.19 7.01
N ALA A 121 -22.56 8.62 6.85
CA ALA A 121 -22.38 7.18 6.65
C ALA A 121 -22.97 6.34 7.80
N ASP A 122 -23.70 5.28 7.46
CA ASP A 122 -24.34 4.35 8.40
C ASP A 122 -23.32 3.43 9.10
N LEU A 123 -22.24 3.06 8.38
CA LEU A 123 -21.12 2.28 8.92
C LEU A 123 -19.76 2.80 8.45
N TRP A 124 -18.76 2.71 9.32
CA TRP A 124 -17.36 3.00 9.00
C TRP A 124 -16.55 1.70 8.84
N LEU A 125 -15.88 1.52 7.70
CA LEU A 125 -14.92 0.43 7.46
C LEU A 125 -13.50 1.00 7.39
N VAL A 126 -12.67 0.71 8.39
CA VAL A 126 -11.31 1.25 8.48
C VAL A 126 -10.27 0.15 8.34
N ASN A 127 -9.57 0.13 7.20
CA ASN A 127 -8.47 -0.78 6.90
C ASN A 127 -7.12 -0.15 7.27
N SER A 128 -6.36 -0.75 8.19
CA SER A 128 -5.09 -0.20 8.65
C SER A 128 -3.92 -1.19 8.58
N CYS A 129 -2.78 -0.69 8.11
CA CYS A 129 -1.52 -1.40 8.07
C CYS A 129 -0.75 -1.31 9.40
N THR A 130 -0.03 -2.38 9.75
CA THR A 130 0.80 -2.49 10.97
C THR A 130 2.21 -1.91 10.79
N VAL A 131 2.66 -1.68 9.54
CA VAL A 131 4.06 -1.34 9.22
C VAL A 131 4.48 0.03 9.78
N LYS A 132 3.60 1.04 9.74
CA LYS A 132 3.88 2.41 10.19
C LYS A 132 2.97 2.80 11.36
N ASN A 133 3.55 3.38 12.40
CA ASN A 133 2.82 3.80 13.61
C ASN A 133 1.67 4.79 13.38
N PRO A 134 1.83 5.84 12.55
CA PRO A 134 0.73 6.78 12.28
C PRO A 134 -0.54 6.08 11.80
N SER A 135 -0.44 4.99 11.02
CA SER A 135 -1.61 4.21 10.59
C SER A 135 -2.40 3.62 11.77
N GLN A 136 -1.70 3.08 12.77
CA GLN A 136 -2.32 2.56 14.00
C GLN A 136 -2.89 3.68 14.89
N GLU A 137 -2.22 4.83 14.97
CA GLU A 137 -2.70 6.01 15.71
C GLU A 137 -3.94 6.65 15.06
N HIS A 138 -3.98 6.73 13.73
CA HIS A 138 -5.14 7.17 12.95
C HIS A 138 -6.32 6.21 13.12
N LEU A 139 -6.09 4.89 13.03
CA LEU A 139 -7.12 3.89 13.34
C LEU A 139 -7.68 4.08 14.76
N ALA A 140 -6.82 4.23 15.76
CA ALA A 140 -7.26 4.46 17.15
C ALA A 140 -8.03 5.79 17.31
N SER A 141 -7.75 6.79 16.49
CA SER A 141 -8.48 8.07 16.44
C SER A 141 -9.87 7.90 15.82
N ASP A 142 -9.97 7.24 14.66
CA ASP A 142 -11.26 6.98 14.00
C ASP A 142 -12.15 6.04 14.83
N VAL A 143 -11.58 5.04 15.50
CA VAL A 143 -12.33 4.19 16.46
C VAL A 143 -12.91 4.99 17.62
N ARG A 144 -12.14 5.92 18.20
CA ARG A 144 -12.65 6.81 19.27
C ARG A 144 -13.76 7.72 18.77
N ARG A 145 -13.63 8.26 17.55
CA ARG A 145 -14.65 9.10 16.90
C ARG A 145 -15.93 8.33 16.57
N ALA A 146 -15.83 7.11 16.05
CA ALA A 146 -16.98 6.24 15.79
C ALA A 146 -17.73 5.90 17.08
N LYS A 147 -17.01 5.50 18.15
CA LYS A 147 -17.57 5.23 19.48
C LYS A 147 -18.28 6.47 20.06
N ALA A 148 -17.68 7.66 19.95
CA ALA A 148 -18.28 8.90 20.43
C ALA A 148 -19.53 9.32 19.63
N ALA A 149 -19.60 9.00 18.34
CA ALA A 149 -20.76 9.23 17.47
C ALA A 149 -21.80 8.09 17.47
N ASN A 150 -21.61 7.07 18.34
CA ASN A 150 -22.37 5.82 18.37
C ASN A 150 -22.53 5.12 17.00
N LYS A 151 -21.53 5.26 16.11
CA LYS A 151 -21.56 4.65 14.77
C LYS A 151 -20.98 3.22 14.77
N PRO A 152 -21.64 2.26 14.10
CA PRO A 152 -21.05 0.97 13.77
C PRO A 152 -19.69 1.14 13.06
N ILE A 153 -18.70 0.35 13.48
CA ILE A 153 -17.37 0.35 12.88
C ILE A 153 -16.83 -1.08 12.73
N VAL A 154 -16.34 -1.36 11.53
CA VAL A 154 -15.60 -2.57 11.18
C VAL A 154 -14.13 -2.20 10.99
N VAL A 155 -13.23 -2.94 11.62
CA VAL A 155 -11.79 -2.77 11.47
C VAL A 155 -11.24 -3.87 10.55
N ALA A 156 -10.39 -3.49 9.60
CA ALA A 156 -9.75 -4.42 8.70
C ALA A 156 -8.23 -4.21 8.65
N GLY A 157 -7.54 -5.18 8.05
CA GLY A 157 -6.12 -5.06 7.73
C GLY A 157 -5.18 -5.63 8.78
N CYS A 158 -3.89 -5.34 8.57
CA CYS A 158 -2.78 -5.94 9.31
C CYS A 158 -2.77 -5.62 10.81
N VAL A 159 -3.26 -4.45 11.24
CA VAL A 159 -3.27 -4.09 12.68
C VAL A 159 -4.17 -5.05 13.46
N SER A 160 -5.43 -5.21 13.02
CA SER A 160 -6.40 -6.08 13.68
C SER A 160 -6.08 -7.57 13.55
N GLN A 161 -5.30 -7.97 12.55
CA GLN A 161 -4.85 -9.35 12.38
C GLN A 161 -3.62 -9.69 13.24
N ALA A 162 -2.63 -8.79 13.34
CA ALA A 162 -1.40 -9.03 14.10
C ALA A 162 -1.54 -8.74 15.60
N GLU A 163 -2.44 -7.82 15.99
CA GLU A 163 -2.68 -7.43 17.37
C GLU A 163 -4.20 -7.37 17.65
N PRO A 164 -4.89 -8.52 17.58
CA PRO A 164 -6.35 -8.57 17.71
C PRO A 164 -6.85 -8.06 19.06
N ASP A 165 -6.06 -8.18 20.13
CA ASP A 165 -6.50 -7.88 21.49
C ASP A 165 -6.07 -6.48 21.98
N LEU A 166 -5.79 -5.57 21.03
CA LEU A 166 -5.62 -4.13 21.34
C LEU A 166 -6.90 -3.56 21.96
N GLU A 167 -6.75 -2.94 23.13
CA GLU A 167 -7.86 -2.43 23.94
C GLU A 167 -8.86 -1.56 23.16
N PHE A 168 -8.37 -0.66 22.30
CA PHE A 168 -9.25 0.25 21.57
C PHE A 168 -10.14 -0.47 20.54
N ILE A 169 -9.70 -1.60 19.96
CA ILE A 169 -10.52 -2.44 19.05
C ILE A 169 -11.28 -3.57 19.76
N ALA A 170 -11.15 -3.70 21.09
CA ALA A 170 -11.92 -4.67 21.86
C ALA A 170 -13.44 -4.44 21.67
N GLY A 171 -14.15 -5.54 21.41
CA GLY A 171 -15.60 -5.53 21.15
C GLY A 171 -16.02 -5.08 19.75
N LEU A 172 -15.09 -4.72 18.85
CA LEU A 172 -15.40 -4.32 17.47
C LEU A 172 -15.47 -5.51 16.52
N SER A 173 -16.22 -5.33 15.43
CA SER A 173 -16.23 -6.26 14.31
C SER A 173 -14.95 -6.14 13.49
N ILE A 174 -14.38 -7.27 13.06
CA ILE A 174 -13.06 -7.36 12.44
C ILE A 174 -13.09 -8.26 11.19
N VAL A 175 -12.51 -7.76 10.11
CA VAL A 175 -12.18 -8.52 8.88
C VAL A 175 -10.67 -8.73 8.82
N GLY A 176 -10.23 -9.98 8.94
CA GLY A 176 -8.84 -10.36 8.76
C GLY A 176 -8.37 -10.26 7.31
N VAL A 177 -7.07 -10.15 7.10
CA VAL A 177 -6.48 -9.91 5.75
C VAL A 177 -6.70 -11.07 4.78
N GLN A 178 -6.96 -12.28 5.28
CA GLN A 178 -7.29 -13.45 4.46
C GLN A 178 -8.80 -13.60 4.22
N GLN A 179 -9.62 -12.76 4.88
CA GLN A 179 -11.08 -12.86 4.90
C GLN A 179 -11.77 -11.67 4.22
N ILE A 180 -11.05 -10.87 3.44
CA ILE A 180 -11.61 -9.72 2.71
C ILE A 180 -12.79 -10.10 1.80
N GLY A 181 -12.78 -11.33 1.25
CA GLY A 181 -13.90 -11.92 0.50
C GLY A 181 -15.23 -12.01 1.27
N ARG A 182 -15.18 -12.00 2.61
CA ARG A 182 -16.33 -12.11 3.53
C ARG A 182 -16.69 -10.78 4.21
N VAL A 183 -16.18 -9.65 3.71
CA VAL A 183 -16.44 -8.31 4.29
C VAL A 183 -17.95 -8.00 4.41
N VAL A 184 -18.75 -8.43 3.44
CA VAL A 184 -20.21 -8.23 3.38
C VAL A 184 -20.90 -8.83 4.60
N GLU A 185 -20.50 -10.03 5.03
CA GLU A 185 -21.06 -10.70 6.21
C GLU A 185 -20.78 -9.91 7.49
N VAL A 186 -19.53 -9.44 7.65
CA VAL A 186 -19.10 -8.71 8.85
C VAL A 186 -19.75 -7.33 8.92
N VAL A 187 -19.89 -6.65 7.78
CA VAL A 187 -20.61 -5.37 7.67
C VAL A 187 -22.09 -5.54 8.00
N ARG A 188 -22.78 -6.52 7.40
CA ARG A 188 -24.20 -6.78 7.68
C ARG A 188 -24.43 -7.05 9.17
N GLN A 189 -23.63 -7.92 9.77
CA GLN A 189 -23.74 -8.23 11.20
C GLN A 189 -23.41 -7.02 12.09
N ALA A 190 -22.45 -6.17 11.71
CA ALA A 190 -22.13 -4.95 12.45
C ALA A 190 -23.26 -3.89 12.37
N LEU A 191 -23.99 -3.80 11.25
CA LEU A 191 -25.20 -2.99 11.12
C LEU A 191 -26.34 -3.51 12.02
N GLU A 192 -26.51 -4.83 12.10
CA GLU A 192 -27.43 -5.52 13.02
C GLU A 192 -27.00 -5.43 14.51
N GLY A 193 -25.92 -4.72 14.84
CA GLY A 193 -25.41 -4.55 16.21
C GLY A 193 -24.60 -5.73 16.76
N ASN A 194 -24.36 -6.77 15.95
CA ASN A 194 -23.58 -7.94 16.33
C ASN A 194 -22.07 -7.73 16.13
N THR A 195 -21.27 -8.22 17.10
CA THR A 195 -19.81 -8.25 16.96
C THR A 195 -19.36 -9.54 16.28
N VAL A 196 -18.65 -9.42 15.15
CA VAL A 196 -18.09 -10.56 14.38
C VAL A 196 -16.61 -10.39 14.15
N ARG A 197 -15.79 -11.39 14.50
CA ARG A 197 -14.32 -11.35 14.33
C ARG A 197 -13.85 -12.48 13.41
N LEU A 198 -13.66 -12.19 12.11
CA LEU A 198 -13.13 -13.14 11.15
C LEU A 198 -11.58 -13.06 11.11
N LEU A 199 -10.94 -13.81 11.99
CA LEU A 199 -9.48 -13.79 12.21
C LEU A 199 -8.79 -15.16 12.02
N GLY A 200 -9.51 -16.16 11.51
CA GLY A 200 -9.00 -17.52 11.33
C GLY A 200 -7.87 -17.61 10.30
N LYS A 201 -7.41 -18.83 10.02
CA LYS A 201 -6.68 -19.10 8.78
C LYS A 201 -7.69 -19.35 7.68
N ALA A 202 -7.52 -18.70 6.53
CA ALA A 202 -8.30 -18.95 5.34
C ALA A 202 -7.35 -19.20 4.16
N GLU A 203 -7.90 -19.68 3.04
CA GLU A 203 -7.19 -19.62 1.77
C GLU A 203 -6.96 -18.16 1.36
N ARG A 204 -6.05 -17.96 0.41
CA ARG A 204 -5.67 -16.62 -0.04
C ARG A 204 -6.83 -16.01 -0.84
N PRO A 205 -7.10 -14.70 -0.74
CA PRO A 205 -8.16 -14.06 -1.52
C PRO A 205 -8.03 -14.33 -3.02
N GLU A 206 -9.14 -14.59 -3.70
CA GLU A 206 -9.13 -14.79 -5.15
C GLU A 206 -8.73 -13.49 -5.88
N LEU A 207 -7.94 -13.61 -6.95
CA LEU A 207 -7.54 -12.44 -7.77
C LEU A 207 -8.69 -11.86 -8.60
N GLU A 208 -9.74 -12.66 -8.85
CA GLU A 208 -10.92 -12.27 -9.64
C GLU A 208 -12.07 -11.72 -8.78
N LEU A 209 -11.80 -11.36 -7.52
CA LEU A 209 -12.77 -10.64 -6.68
C LEU A 209 -13.14 -9.28 -7.32
N PRO A 210 -14.41 -8.85 -7.21
CA PRO A 210 -14.85 -7.55 -7.70
C PRO A 210 -14.05 -6.44 -7.01
N LYS A 211 -13.69 -5.39 -7.77
CA LYS A 211 -12.76 -4.36 -7.30
C LYS A 211 -13.24 -2.98 -7.69
N ILE A 212 -13.30 -2.04 -6.76
CA ILE A 212 -13.47 -0.61 -7.07
C ILE A 212 -12.12 0.06 -6.85
N ARG A 213 -11.46 0.46 -7.94
CA ARG A 213 -10.14 1.10 -7.90
C ARG A 213 -10.26 2.51 -7.35
N LYS A 214 -9.30 2.93 -6.51
CA LYS A 214 -9.19 4.33 -6.08
C LYS A 214 -8.74 5.23 -7.23
N ASN A 215 -7.82 4.74 -8.06
CA ASN A 215 -7.44 5.37 -9.32
C ASN A 215 -7.78 4.39 -10.46
N ARG A 216 -8.71 4.77 -11.34
CA ARG A 216 -9.20 3.87 -12.40
C ARG A 216 -8.10 3.43 -13.39
N LEU A 217 -7.05 4.25 -13.53
CA LEU A 217 -5.94 4.03 -14.45
C LEU A 217 -4.86 3.09 -13.88
N VAL A 218 -4.95 2.75 -12.58
CA VAL A 218 -3.91 1.99 -11.85
C VAL A 218 -4.51 0.71 -11.27
N GLU A 219 -4.00 -0.46 -11.68
CA GLU A 219 -4.32 -1.73 -11.02
C GLU A 219 -3.19 -2.14 -10.07
N ILE A 220 -3.50 -2.17 -8.77
CA ILE A 220 -2.61 -2.74 -7.75
C ILE A 220 -2.86 -4.25 -7.66
N ILE A 221 -1.83 -5.08 -7.89
CA ILE A 221 -1.90 -6.54 -7.83
C ILE A 221 -0.90 -7.06 -6.79
N ALA A 222 -1.39 -7.76 -5.77
CA ALA A 222 -0.54 -8.50 -4.85
C ALA A 222 -0.04 -9.79 -5.54
N CYS A 223 1.26 -9.93 -5.82
CA CYS A 223 1.79 -11.14 -6.47
C CYS A 223 1.91 -12.33 -5.50
N ASN A 224 2.05 -12.04 -4.21
CA ASN A 224 1.95 -12.99 -3.12
C ASN A 224 1.35 -12.30 -1.89
N THR A 225 0.95 -13.11 -0.91
CA THR A 225 0.71 -12.63 0.46
C THR A 225 1.72 -13.25 1.42
N GLY A 226 2.01 -12.55 2.51
CA GLY A 226 2.89 -13.03 3.56
C GLY A 226 4.37 -12.91 3.18
N CYS A 227 5.23 -13.26 4.13
CA CYS A 227 6.67 -13.09 4.00
C CYS A 227 7.42 -14.32 4.53
N LEU A 228 8.65 -14.53 4.06
CA LEU A 228 9.56 -15.54 4.63
C LEU A 228 10.11 -15.09 6.00
N GLY A 229 10.31 -13.78 6.17
CA GLY A 229 10.26 -13.02 7.42
C GLY A 229 11.03 -13.59 8.63
N ALA A 230 12.24 -13.08 8.85
CA ALA A 230 13.03 -13.34 10.06
C ALA A 230 13.34 -12.08 10.91
N CYS A 231 12.98 -10.88 10.44
CA CYS A 231 13.41 -9.61 11.04
C CYS A 231 12.89 -9.39 12.47
N THR A 232 13.76 -8.97 13.38
CA THR A 232 13.47 -8.87 14.84
C THR A 232 12.41 -7.84 15.23
N TYR A 233 12.01 -6.94 14.32
CA TYR A 233 11.07 -5.83 14.59
C TYR A 233 9.77 -5.89 13.77
N CYS A 234 9.69 -6.79 12.79
CA CYS A 234 8.63 -6.77 11.78
C CYS A 234 7.44 -7.64 12.20
N LYS A 235 6.21 -7.15 11.97
CA LYS A 235 4.97 -7.90 12.26
C LYS A 235 4.33 -8.56 11.04
N THR A 236 4.96 -8.51 9.88
CA THR A 236 4.39 -8.99 8.62
C THR A 236 3.96 -10.46 8.66
N VAL A 237 4.75 -11.37 9.25
CA VAL A 237 4.39 -12.79 9.35
C VAL A 237 3.18 -13.01 10.28
N HIS A 238 3.08 -12.24 11.37
CA HIS A 238 1.91 -12.25 12.25
C HIS A 238 0.66 -11.66 11.57
N ALA A 239 0.84 -10.69 10.68
CA ALA A 239 -0.24 -10.01 9.97
C ALA A 239 -0.77 -10.77 8.74
N ARG A 240 0.11 -11.23 7.84
CA ARG A 240 -0.25 -11.79 6.52
C ARG A 240 0.19 -13.25 6.33
N GLY A 241 0.79 -13.86 7.34
CA GLY A 241 1.26 -15.24 7.31
C GLY A 241 2.63 -15.42 6.62
N ARG A 242 2.96 -16.68 6.34
CA ARG A 242 4.11 -17.05 5.51
C ARG A 242 3.83 -16.80 4.03
N LEU A 243 4.89 -16.72 3.23
CA LEU A 243 4.82 -16.56 1.78
C LEU A 243 3.81 -17.54 1.13
N GLY A 244 2.93 -17.00 0.30
CA GLY A 244 2.04 -17.74 -0.59
C GLY A 244 1.83 -17.00 -1.91
N SER A 245 2.52 -17.43 -2.98
CA SER A 245 2.59 -16.79 -4.29
C SER A 245 1.49 -17.23 -5.25
N TYR A 246 0.87 -16.29 -5.96
CA TYR A 246 -0.11 -16.65 -7.01
C TYR A 246 0.62 -17.11 -8.27
N PRO A 247 0.10 -18.08 -9.05
CA PRO A 247 0.74 -18.51 -10.29
C PRO A 247 0.91 -17.37 -11.31
N PRO A 248 2.03 -17.30 -12.07
CA PRO A 248 2.26 -16.22 -13.04
C PRO A 248 1.12 -16.06 -14.06
N ALA A 249 0.56 -17.18 -14.53
CA ALA A 249 -0.55 -17.20 -15.48
C ALA A 249 -1.84 -16.54 -14.92
N ALA A 250 -2.11 -16.69 -13.61
CA ALA A 250 -3.27 -16.06 -12.96
C ALA A 250 -3.06 -14.55 -12.83
N LEU A 251 -1.86 -14.11 -12.45
CA LEU A 251 -1.48 -12.70 -12.37
C LEU A 251 -1.54 -12.03 -13.76
N ALA A 252 -1.08 -12.72 -14.81
CA ALA A 252 -1.19 -12.24 -16.19
C ALA A 252 -2.64 -12.21 -16.71
N SER A 253 -3.50 -13.13 -16.26
CA SER A 253 -4.94 -13.07 -16.52
C SER A 253 -5.55 -11.81 -15.91
N ARG A 254 -5.27 -11.55 -14.62
CA ARG A 254 -5.75 -10.36 -13.92
C ARG A 254 -5.28 -9.06 -14.58
N VAL A 255 -4.02 -9.00 -15.06
CA VAL A 255 -3.52 -7.86 -15.84
C VAL A 255 -4.33 -7.67 -17.13
N ARG A 256 -4.60 -8.73 -17.90
CA ARG A 256 -5.41 -8.63 -19.13
C ARG A 256 -6.83 -8.13 -18.86
N THR A 257 -7.49 -8.60 -17.80
CA THR A 257 -8.80 -8.08 -17.36
C THR A 257 -8.72 -6.60 -17.03
N ALA A 258 -7.74 -6.19 -16.22
CA ALA A 258 -7.55 -4.79 -15.83
C ALA A 258 -7.31 -3.87 -17.05
N LEU A 259 -6.49 -4.30 -18.02
CA LEU A 259 -6.23 -3.55 -19.25
C LEU A 259 -7.50 -3.34 -20.08
N SER A 260 -8.39 -4.34 -20.16
CA SER A 260 -9.69 -4.20 -20.85
C SER A 260 -10.64 -3.20 -20.18
N GLU A 261 -10.39 -2.86 -18.92
CA GLU A 261 -11.17 -1.90 -18.12
C GLU A 261 -10.61 -0.47 -18.19
N GLY A 262 -9.57 -0.25 -19.01
CA GLY A 262 -8.93 1.05 -19.22
C GLY A 262 -7.79 1.37 -18.24
N VAL A 263 -7.24 0.37 -17.55
CA VAL A 263 -6.00 0.54 -16.77
C VAL A 263 -4.81 0.73 -17.72
N VAL A 264 -3.90 1.65 -17.37
CA VAL A 264 -2.64 1.89 -18.09
C VAL A 264 -1.39 1.68 -17.23
N GLU A 265 -1.55 1.56 -15.90
CA GLU A 265 -0.45 1.35 -14.97
C GLU A 265 -0.73 0.14 -14.06
N VAL A 266 0.21 -0.79 -13.96
CA VAL A 266 0.09 -1.97 -13.09
C VAL A 266 1.13 -1.89 -11.98
N TRP A 267 0.66 -1.87 -10.72
CA TRP A 267 1.52 -1.87 -9.53
C TRP A 267 1.62 -3.29 -8.96
N LEU A 268 2.76 -3.93 -9.15
CA LEU A 268 3.07 -5.23 -8.56
C LEU A 268 3.48 -5.03 -7.09
N THR A 269 2.64 -5.46 -6.15
CA THR A 269 2.89 -5.29 -4.71
C THR A 269 3.10 -6.61 -3.99
N SER A 270 3.84 -6.56 -2.90
CA SER A 270 4.13 -7.67 -2.00
C SER A 270 4.72 -7.13 -0.70
N GLU A 271 4.78 -7.99 0.31
CA GLU A 271 5.63 -7.84 1.48
C GLU A 271 7.12 -7.87 1.15
N ASP A 272 7.48 -8.58 0.07
CA ASP A 272 8.81 -8.64 -0.54
C ASP A 272 8.69 -9.25 -1.94
N THR A 273 8.68 -8.41 -3.00
CA THR A 273 8.50 -8.90 -4.37
C THR A 273 9.64 -9.81 -4.81
N GLY A 274 10.84 -9.64 -4.27
CA GLY A 274 12.00 -10.49 -4.58
C GLY A 274 11.83 -11.93 -4.11
N ALA A 275 11.05 -12.16 -3.04
CA ALA A 275 10.78 -13.49 -2.50
C ALA A 275 9.69 -14.26 -3.29
N TYR A 276 9.04 -13.64 -4.28
CA TYR A 276 7.98 -14.26 -5.08
C TYR A 276 8.43 -15.55 -5.75
N GLY A 277 7.53 -16.54 -5.79
CA GLY A 277 7.69 -17.76 -6.58
C GLY A 277 8.43 -18.89 -5.86
N ARG A 278 9.20 -18.59 -4.81
CA ARG A 278 10.03 -19.57 -4.06
C ARG A 278 9.23 -20.73 -3.45
N ASP A 279 7.95 -20.51 -3.16
CA ASP A 279 7.01 -21.50 -2.61
C ASP A 279 6.27 -22.32 -3.69
N ILE A 280 6.33 -21.92 -4.96
CA ILE A 280 5.63 -22.54 -6.10
C ILE A 280 6.57 -22.98 -7.25
N GLY A 281 7.90 -22.89 -7.06
CA GLY A 281 8.89 -23.26 -8.09
C GLY A 281 9.03 -22.26 -9.22
N SER A 282 8.62 -21.01 -9.00
CA SER A 282 8.72 -19.88 -9.95
C SER A 282 9.69 -18.81 -9.42
N SER A 283 9.85 -17.70 -10.15
CA SER A 283 10.75 -16.60 -9.76
C SER A 283 10.20 -15.22 -10.11
N MET A 284 10.70 -14.19 -9.42
CA MET A 284 10.34 -12.80 -9.69
C MET A 284 10.66 -12.35 -11.14
N PRO A 285 11.81 -12.70 -11.76
CA PRO A 285 12.07 -12.41 -13.17
C PRO A 285 11.09 -13.07 -14.14
N GLU A 286 10.69 -14.33 -13.88
CA GLU A 286 9.72 -15.06 -14.71
C GLU A 286 8.35 -14.38 -14.68
N LEU A 287 7.90 -13.98 -13.49
CA LEU A 287 6.67 -13.20 -13.34
C LEU A 287 6.77 -11.86 -14.09
N MET A 288 7.84 -11.08 -13.86
CA MET A 288 8.05 -9.82 -14.57
C MET A 288 7.99 -10.01 -16.09
N GLN A 289 8.69 -11.01 -16.63
CA GLN A 289 8.63 -11.31 -18.06
C GLN A 289 7.19 -11.61 -18.52
N THR A 290 6.48 -12.50 -17.81
CA THR A 290 5.08 -12.87 -18.12
C THR A 290 4.15 -11.64 -18.11
N LEU A 291 4.34 -10.70 -17.17
CA LEU A 291 3.53 -9.48 -17.10
C LEU A 291 3.90 -8.46 -18.19
N LEU A 292 5.19 -8.32 -18.53
CA LEU A 292 5.65 -7.42 -19.59
C LEU A 292 5.25 -7.91 -20.99
N GLU A 293 5.09 -9.22 -21.18
CA GLU A 293 4.50 -9.82 -22.38
C GLU A 293 2.99 -9.55 -22.49
N ALA A 294 2.28 -9.39 -21.36
CA ALA A 294 0.84 -9.13 -21.33
C ALA A 294 0.44 -7.64 -21.44
N LEU A 295 1.36 -6.71 -21.20
CA LEU A 295 1.11 -5.26 -21.26
C LEU A 295 1.24 -4.71 -22.69
N PRO A 296 0.27 -3.95 -23.24
CA PRO A 296 0.44 -3.27 -24.54
C PRO A 296 1.36 -2.05 -24.41
N ASP A 297 1.72 -1.45 -25.56
CA ASP A 297 2.43 -0.16 -25.58
C ASP A 297 1.57 0.96 -24.98
N GLY A 298 2.22 1.97 -24.41
CA GLY A 298 1.57 3.01 -23.61
C GLY A 298 1.17 2.59 -22.18
N CYS A 299 1.33 1.31 -21.82
CA CYS A 299 1.12 0.83 -20.46
C CYS A 299 2.44 0.56 -19.71
N MET A 300 2.43 0.72 -18.38
CA MET A 300 3.63 0.63 -17.54
C MET A 300 3.48 -0.33 -16.35
N LEU A 301 4.48 -1.21 -16.17
CA LEU A 301 4.67 -2.02 -14.96
C LEU A 301 5.50 -1.25 -13.92
N ARG A 302 4.99 -1.13 -12.70
CA ARG A 302 5.74 -0.69 -11.53
C ARG A 302 5.99 -1.88 -10.61
N VAL A 303 7.26 -2.18 -10.35
CA VAL A 303 7.64 -3.17 -9.34
C VAL A 303 7.65 -2.52 -7.95
N GLY A 304 7.11 -3.24 -6.97
CA GLY A 304 7.06 -2.83 -5.56
C GLY A 304 8.37 -3.01 -4.81
N MET A 305 8.25 -3.17 -3.50
CA MET A 305 9.38 -3.27 -2.57
C MET A 305 10.03 -4.65 -2.62
N THR A 306 11.36 -4.70 -2.61
CA THR A 306 12.17 -5.93 -2.68
C THR A 306 13.35 -5.87 -1.72
N ASN A 307 13.67 -6.96 -1.02
CA ASN A 307 14.86 -7.02 -0.18
C ASN A 307 16.12 -7.45 -0.97
N PRO A 308 17.34 -7.03 -0.57
CA PRO A 308 18.60 -7.37 -1.26
C PRO A 308 18.92 -8.86 -1.47
N PRO A 309 18.67 -9.81 -0.52
CA PRO A 309 19.13 -11.19 -0.66
C PRO A 309 18.56 -11.91 -1.88
N TYR A 310 17.27 -11.70 -2.14
CA TYR A 310 16.56 -12.32 -3.25
C TYR A 310 16.80 -11.60 -4.57
N MET A 311 17.09 -10.28 -4.52
CA MET A 311 17.53 -9.51 -5.66
C MET A 311 18.88 -10.00 -6.21
N LEU A 312 19.85 -10.27 -5.33
CA LEU A 312 21.20 -10.73 -5.71
C LEU A 312 21.18 -12.02 -6.55
N GLN A 313 20.26 -12.95 -6.28
CA GLN A 313 20.16 -14.23 -6.99
C GLN A 313 19.75 -14.08 -8.46
N HIS A 314 19.14 -12.94 -8.81
CA HIS A 314 18.54 -12.70 -10.13
C HIS A 314 18.92 -11.35 -10.74
N LEU A 315 19.92 -10.67 -10.19
CA LEU A 315 20.20 -9.26 -10.44
C LEU A 315 20.38 -8.91 -11.93
N ASP A 316 21.10 -9.73 -12.71
CA ASP A 316 21.26 -9.55 -14.16
C ASP A 316 19.92 -9.64 -14.93
N ALA A 317 19.07 -10.60 -14.55
CA ALA A 317 17.75 -10.74 -15.17
C ALA A 317 16.85 -9.54 -14.83
N ILE A 318 16.91 -9.04 -13.60
CA ILE A 318 16.17 -7.85 -13.17
C ILE A 318 16.67 -6.58 -13.86
N VAL A 319 17.98 -6.36 -13.97
CA VAL A 319 18.57 -5.25 -14.74
C VAL A 319 18.04 -5.27 -16.18
N ARG A 320 18.05 -6.43 -16.84
CA ARG A 320 17.50 -6.58 -18.20
C ARG A 320 16.01 -6.23 -18.27
N LEU A 321 15.22 -6.64 -17.28
CA LEU A 321 13.77 -6.43 -17.26
C LEU A 321 13.38 -4.98 -16.92
N LEU A 322 14.10 -4.30 -16.03
CA LEU A 322 13.87 -2.87 -15.72
C LEU A 322 14.16 -1.94 -16.91
N ARG A 323 15.11 -2.33 -17.78
CA ARG A 323 15.42 -1.60 -19.03
C ARG A 323 14.31 -1.70 -20.08
N HIS A 324 13.39 -2.66 -19.97
CA HIS A 324 12.29 -2.84 -20.93
C HIS A 324 11.39 -1.59 -20.98
N PRO A 325 10.94 -1.11 -22.15
CA PRO A 325 10.22 0.17 -22.28
C PRO A 325 8.98 0.27 -21.38
N ARG A 326 8.17 -0.81 -21.32
CA ARG A 326 6.93 -0.92 -20.53
C ARG A 326 7.14 -1.21 -19.02
N CYS A 327 8.35 -1.07 -18.49
CA CYS A 327 8.65 -1.19 -17.05
C CYS A 327 9.22 0.13 -16.51
N TYR A 328 8.85 0.59 -15.32
CA TYR A 328 9.55 1.73 -14.71
C TYR A 328 10.97 1.33 -14.27
N ALA A 329 11.93 2.23 -14.47
CA ALA A 329 13.27 2.16 -13.91
C ALA A 329 13.24 2.65 -12.44
N PHE A 330 12.46 1.95 -11.62
CA PHE A 330 12.23 2.28 -10.22
C PHE A 330 12.20 0.99 -9.39
N LEU A 331 12.92 0.98 -8.28
CA LEU A 331 12.79 -0.05 -7.23
C LEU A 331 12.82 0.57 -5.84
N HIS A 332 12.04 0.00 -4.94
CA HIS A 332 12.10 0.30 -3.52
C HIS A 332 12.88 -0.81 -2.81
N ILE A 333 14.12 -0.50 -2.40
CA ILE A 333 15.08 -1.43 -1.79
C ILE A 333 15.42 -0.92 -0.39
N PRO A 334 14.74 -1.41 0.66
CA PRO A 334 14.75 -0.79 1.97
C PRO A 334 15.92 -1.31 2.82
N VAL A 335 17.05 -0.58 2.82
CA VAL A 335 18.29 -1.01 3.50
C VAL A 335 18.14 -1.05 5.03
N GLN A 336 17.35 -0.14 5.61
CA GLN A 336 17.07 0.08 7.04
C GLN A 336 18.20 0.75 7.83
N SER A 337 19.46 0.36 7.64
CA SER A 337 20.63 0.96 8.31
C SER A 337 21.88 0.81 7.44
N GLY A 338 22.81 1.75 7.56
CA GLY A 338 24.15 1.65 6.95
C GLY A 338 25.19 0.92 7.81
N SER A 339 24.79 0.29 8.92
CA SER A 339 25.69 -0.51 9.77
C SER A 339 25.37 -2.00 9.73
N ASN A 340 26.38 -2.81 9.44
CA ASN A 340 26.29 -4.29 9.52
C ASN A 340 25.97 -4.80 10.93
N ALA A 341 26.39 -4.09 11.99
CA ALA A 341 26.04 -4.47 13.36
C ALA A 341 24.52 -4.30 13.59
N VAL A 342 23.97 -3.16 13.19
CA VAL A 342 22.52 -2.90 13.29
C VAL A 342 21.70 -3.82 12.38
N LEU A 343 22.18 -4.11 11.15
CA LEU A 343 21.51 -5.08 10.26
C LEU A 343 21.48 -6.50 10.85
N THR A 344 22.55 -6.91 11.55
CA THR A 344 22.61 -8.20 12.26
C THR A 344 21.59 -8.26 13.40
N GLU A 345 21.52 -7.22 14.23
CA GLU A 345 20.54 -7.11 15.33
C GLU A 345 19.08 -6.95 14.82
N MET A 346 18.89 -6.39 13.63
CA MET A 346 17.62 -6.42 12.89
C MET A 346 17.25 -7.83 12.35
N ASN A 347 18.18 -8.78 12.41
CA ASN A 347 18.15 -10.08 11.73
C ASN A 347 17.83 -9.94 10.23
N ARG A 348 18.68 -9.18 9.53
CA ARG A 348 18.70 -9.09 8.07
C ARG A 348 19.66 -10.13 7.48
N GLU A 349 19.20 -10.85 6.47
CA GLU A 349 19.98 -11.86 5.72
C GLU A 349 20.93 -11.21 4.68
N TYR A 350 21.36 -9.97 4.88
CA TYR A 350 22.27 -9.24 3.98
C TYR A 350 23.15 -8.24 4.72
N THR A 351 24.29 -7.92 4.10
CA THR A 351 25.21 -6.86 4.54
C THR A 351 25.02 -5.55 3.76
N VAL A 352 25.63 -4.47 4.25
CA VAL A 352 25.70 -3.16 3.60
C VAL A 352 26.42 -3.26 2.25
N GLU A 353 27.48 -4.05 2.16
CA GLU A 353 28.26 -4.29 0.93
C GLU A 353 27.42 -5.00 -0.13
N GLN A 354 26.59 -5.97 0.28
CA GLN A 354 25.63 -6.64 -0.58
C GLN A 354 24.53 -5.68 -1.08
N PHE A 355 24.06 -4.76 -0.24
CA PHE A 355 23.18 -3.68 -0.68
C PHE A 355 23.88 -2.74 -1.68
N TYR A 356 25.15 -2.39 -1.46
CA TYR A 356 25.93 -1.56 -2.39
C TYR A 356 26.09 -2.25 -3.75
N GLN A 357 26.41 -3.55 -3.78
CA GLN A 357 26.50 -4.33 -5.01
C GLN A 357 25.21 -4.26 -5.84
N VAL A 358 24.04 -4.39 -5.18
CA VAL A 358 22.73 -4.25 -5.84
C VAL A 358 22.52 -2.81 -6.34
N ALA A 359 22.75 -1.82 -5.49
CA ALA A 359 22.49 -0.41 -5.81
C ALA A 359 23.39 0.11 -6.94
N GLU A 360 24.69 -0.17 -6.90
CA GLU A 360 25.67 0.28 -7.89
C GLU A 360 25.43 -0.36 -9.26
N LYS A 361 25.12 -1.67 -9.29
CA LYS A 361 24.76 -2.37 -10.54
C LYS A 361 23.48 -1.81 -11.16
N LEU A 362 22.43 -1.58 -10.36
CA LEU A 362 21.19 -0.99 -10.85
C LEU A 362 21.40 0.43 -11.39
N LEU A 363 22.12 1.29 -10.66
CA LEU A 363 22.36 2.68 -11.05
C LEU A 363 23.31 2.83 -12.26
N SER A 364 24.18 1.85 -12.52
CA SER A 364 25.11 1.88 -13.65
C SER A 364 24.59 1.17 -14.91
N GLU A 365 23.80 0.10 -14.78
CA GLU A 365 23.34 -0.70 -15.91
C GLU A 365 21.90 -0.39 -16.36
N VAL A 366 21.08 0.28 -15.54
CA VAL A 366 19.70 0.68 -15.87
C VAL A 366 19.63 2.22 -16.03
N PRO A 367 19.35 2.75 -17.24
CA PRO A 367 19.15 4.19 -17.44
C PRO A 367 17.99 4.74 -16.61
N ASP A 368 18.12 5.99 -16.16
CA ASP A 368 17.14 6.74 -15.36
C ASP A 368 16.71 6.06 -14.04
N MET A 369 17.51 5.10 -13.55
CA MET A 369 17.16 4.26 -12.41
C MET A 369 17.02 5.07 -11.11
N THR A 370 15.84 5.00 -10.51
CA THR A 370 15.56 5.55 -9.18
C THR A 370 15.45 4.46 -8.14
N ILE A 371 16.33 4.49 -7.15
CA ILE A 371 16.24 3.64 -5.96
C ILE A 371 15.61 4.45 -4.82
N ALA A 372 14.47 3.98 -4.33
CA ALA A 372 13.89 4.41 -3.07
C ALA A 372 14.39 3.51 -1.93
N THR A 373 14.66 4.06 -0.75
CA THR A 373 15.10 3.27 0.41
C THR A 373 14.41 3.71 1.70
N ASP A 374 14.47 2.83 2.72
CA ASP A 374 13.94 3.09 4.07
C ASP A 374 15.09 3.10 5.06
N ILE A 375 15.02 3.99 6.05
CA ILE A 375 15.97 4.08 7.17
C ILE A 375 15.19 4.06 8.49
N ILE A 376 15.61 3.21 9.44
CA ILE A 376 15.06 3.14 10.80
C ILE A 376 16.13 3.69 11.76
N CYS A 377 15.97 4.95 12.16
CA CYS A 377 16.84 5.58 13.16
C CYS A 377 16.48 5.08 14.57
N GLY A 378 17.50 4.87 15.41
CA GLY A 378 17.32 4.55 16.83
C GLY A 378 16.98 3.09 17.11
N PHE A 379 17.39 2.16 16.23
CA PHE A 379 17.22 0.73 16.49
C PHE A 379 17.91 0.33 17.82
N PRO A 380 17.36 -0.61 18.62
CA PRO A 380 17.99 -1.03 19.87
C PRO A 380 19.45 -1.48 19.67
N GLY A 381 20.37 -0.85 20.40
CA GLY A 381 21.82 -1.08 20.25
C GLY A 381 22.56 -0.10 19.33
N GLU A 382 21.87 0.68 18.49
CA GLU A 382 22.49 1.61 17.52
C GLU A 382 23.40 2.65 18.21
N THR A 383 24.69 2.62 17.89
CA THR A 383 25.72 3.54 18.38
C THR A 383 25.82 4.80 17.51
N GLU A 384 26.62 5.77 17.95
CA GLU A 384 26.95 6.96 17.16
C GLU A 384 27.71 6.60 15.86
N GLN A 385 28.59 5.59 15.93
CA GLN A 385 29.33 5.08 14.76
C GLN A 385 28.39 4.45 13.72
N ASP A 386 27.39 3.70 14.15
CA ASP A 386 26.40 3.06 13.25
C ASP A 386 25.54 4.11 12.51
N HIS A 387 25.19 5.17 13.22
CA HIS A 387 24.47 6.31 12.66
C HIS A 387 25.34 7.10 11.67
N ALA A 388 26.62 7.33 11.99
CA ALA A 388 27.57 7.96 11.08
C ALA A 388 27.79 7.14 9.79
N GLN A 389 27.86 5.80 9.89
CA GLN A 389 27.89 4.90 8.72
C GLN A 389 26.62 5.03 7.87
N THR A 390 25.45 5.18 8.51
CA THR A 390 24.18 5.42 7.82
C THR A 390 24.17 6.74 7.06
N LEU A 391 24.70 7.83 7.63
CA LEU A 391 24.87 9.11 6.93
C LEU A 391 25.87 9.00 5.76
N ALA A 392 26.99 8.32 5.95
CA ALA A 392 28.00 8.11 4.90
C ALA A 392 27.45 7.32 3.68
N MET A 393 26.61 6.31 3.93
CA MET A 393 25.87 5.61 2.87
C MET A 393 24.94 6.56 2.10
N LEU A 394 24.20 7.42 2.80
CA LEU A 394 23.27 8.35 2.16
C LEU A 394 24.00 9.41 1.32
N ASP A 395 25.21 9.84 1.72
CA ASP A 395 26.03 10.74 0.90
C ASP A 395 26.66 10.05 -0.31
N ARG A 396 27.04 8.76 -0.20
CA ARG A 396 27.54 7.97 -1.34
C ARG A 396 26.53 7.87 -2.48
N PHE A 397 25.25 7.66 -2.17
CA PHE A 397 24.22 7.36 -3.18
C PHE A 397 23.25 8.50 -3.49
N ARG A 398 23.04 9.44 -2.56
CA ARG A 398 22.12 10.59 -2.71
C ARG A 398 20.74 10.22 -3.27
N PHE A 399 20.17 9.14 -2.73
CA PHE A 399 18.91 8.54 -3.16
C PHE A 399 17.80 9.60 -3.31
N PRO A 400 17.06 9.63 -4.46
CA PRO A 400 15.97 10.59 -4.65
C PRO A 400 14.84 10.46 -3.61
N VAL A 401 14.64 9.25 -3.06
CA VAL A 401 13.57 8.93 -2.10
C VAL A 401 14.15 8.18 -0.90
N VAL A 402 14.07 8.78 0.29
CA VAL A 402 14.46 8.18 1.56
C VAL A 402 13.29 8.25 2.54
N ASN A 403 12.70 7.11 2.91
CA ASN A 403 11.65 7.03 3.93
C ASN A 403 12.31 6.91 5.32
N ILE A 404 12.36 8.03 6.03
CA ILE A 404 12.99 8.11 7.36
C ILE A 404 11.94 7.77 8.43
N SER A 405 12.23 6.76 9.25
CA SER A 405 11.37 6.30 10.34
C SER A 405 12.15 6.24 11.65
N GLN A 406 11.49 6.50 12.77
CA GLN A 406 12.05 6.22 14.10
C GLN A 406 11.69 4.79 14.50
N PHE A 407 12.62 4.06 15.14
CA PHE A 407 12.32 2.74 15.68
C PHE A 407 11.19 2.80 16.71
N TYR A 408 10.25 1.85 16.59
CA TYR A 408 9.20 1.65 17.57
C TYR A 408 9.10 0.18 18.00
N PRO A 409 9.14 -0.12 19.32
CA PRO A 409 9.01 -1.48 19.81
C PRO A 409 7.58 -2.00 19.60
N ARG A 410 7.40 -2.98 18.72
CA ARG A 410 6.10 -3.62 18.48
C ARG A 410 5.88 -4.80 19.43
N PRO A 411 4.82 -4.85 20.26
CA PRO A 411 4.62 -5.91 21.27
C PRO A 411 4.78 -7.33 20.69
N GLY A 412 5.48 -8.23 21.39
CA GLY A 412 5.72 -9.60 20.93
C GLY A 412 6.89 -9.79 19.95
N THR A 413 7.38 -8.73 19.30
CA THR A 413 8.61 -8.82 18.47
C THR A 413 9.87 -8.94 19.34
N PRO A 414 10.93 -9.66 18.90
CA PRO A 414 12.20 -9.71 19.63
C PRO A 414 12.79 -8.33 19.98
N ALA A 415 12.80 -7.40 19.01
CA ALA A 415 13.34 -6.05 19.19
C ALA A 415 12.59 -5.20 20.23
N ALA A 416 11.33 -5.54 20.54
CA ALA A 416 10.59 -4.87 21.62
C ALA A 416 11.11 -5.20 23.03
N ARG A 417 11.90 -6.27 23.19
CA ARG A 417 12.54 -6.65 24.46
C ARG A 417 13.98 -6.13 24.62
N MET A 418 14.56 -5.59 23.55
CA MET A 418 15.94 -5.10 23.54
C MET A 418 16.10 -3.75 24.24
N LYS A 419 17.31 -3.44 24.72
CA LYS A 419 17.62 -2.16 25.38
C LYS A 419 17.51 -1.01 24.38
N ARG A 420 16.51 -0.14 24.59
CA ARG A 420 16.21 0.99 23.69
C ARG A 420 17.27 2.09 23.77
N VAL A 421 17.55 2.69 22.62
CA VAL A 421 18.26 3.98 22.53
C VAL A 421 17.38 5.09 23.15
N PRO A 422 17.94 6.06 23.92
CA PRO A 422 17.15 7.13 24.52
C PRO A 422 16.38 7.96 23.49
N THR A 423 15.12 8.26 23.78
CA THR A 423 14.18 8.93 22.85
C THR A 423 14.69 10.27 22.30
N HIS A 424 15.54 11.00 23.04
CA HIS A 424 16.13 12.25 22.55
C HIS A 424 17.13 12.00 21.41
N VAL A 425 18.04 11.03 21.59
CA VAL A 425 19.01 10.57 20.56
C VAL A 425 18.27 10.06 19.32
N VAL A 426 17.21 9.27 19.48
CA VAL A 426 16.41 8.78 18.34
C VAL A 426 15.80 9.94 17.53
N LYS A 427 15.30 10.98 18.22
CA LYS A 427 14.77 12.18 17.58
C LYS A 427 15.85 12.99 16.88
N GLU A 428 17.00 13.18 17.53
CA GLU A 428 18.18 13.85 16.99
C GLU A 428 18.68 13.18 15.71
N ARG A 429 19.00 11.88 15.75
CA ARG A 429 19.39 11.09 14.58
C ARG A 429 18.38 11.18 13.43
N SER A 430 17.08 11.07 13.72
CA SER A 430 16.05 11.20 12.68
C SER A 430 15.98 12.61 12.06
N ARG A 431 16.29 13.67 12.82
CA ARG A 431 16.38 15.05 12.31
C ARG A 431 17.63 15.24 11.46
N GLU A 432 18.76 14.68 11.86
CA GLU A 432 20.00 14.73 11.09
C GLU A 432 19.85 14.04 9.73
N VAL A 433 19.30 12.82 9.69
CA VAL A 433 19.02 12.12 8.42
C VAL A 433 18.04 12.93 7.56
N SER A 434 17.04 13.57 8.17
CA SER A 434 16.07 14.42 7.46
C SER A 434 16.70 15.70 6.89
N ALA A 435 17.56 16.36 7.67
CA ALA A 435 18.30 17.54 7.25
C ALA A 435 19.32 17.20 6.15
N PHE A 436 20.00 16.05 6.28
CA PHE A 436 20.90 15.52 5.27
C PHE A 436 20.15 15.25 3.96
N PHE A 437 19.04 14.52 3.99
CA PHE A 437 18.22 14.29 2.79
C PHE A 437 17.67 15.59 2.18
N ALA A 438 17.35 16.60 3.00
CA ALA A 438 16.92 17.91 2.51
C ALA A 438 18.05 18.77 1.91
N SER A 439 19.32 18.45 2.18
CA SER A 439 20.47 19.26 1.77
C SER A 439 20.87 19.14 0.29
N TYR A 440 20.39 18.10 -0.41
CA TYR A 440 20.68 17.86 -1.82
C TYR A 440 19.42 17.68 -2.68
N THR A 441 19.59 17.87 -3.98
CA THR A 441 18.63 17.68 -5.06
C THR A 441 19.07 16.48 -5.92
N SER A 442 18.11 15.70 -6.44
CA SER A 442 18.43 14.49 -7.23
C SER A 442 17.87 14.53 -8.66
N HIS A 443 17.22 15.62 -9.06
CA HIS A 443 16.47 15.75 -10.32
C HIS A 443 17.05 16.80 -11.28
N GLU A 444 18.18 17.42 -10.95
CA GLU A 444 18.77 18.52 -11.75
C GLU A 444 19.14 18.10 -13.17
N HIS A 445 19.56 16.83 -13.34
CA HIS A 445 19.84 16.22 -14.64
C HIS A 445 18.63 16.13 -15.58
N LEU A 446 17.41 16.34 -15.07
CA LEU A 446 16.18 16.36 -15.88
C LEU A 446 15.89 17.74 -16.48
N LEU A 447 16.51 18.84 -16.01
CA LEU A 447 16.23 20.18 -16.51
C LEU A 447 16.49 20.29 -18.03
N ASP A 448 15.58 20.93 -18.76
CA ASP A 448 15.54 21.06 -20.23
C ASP A 448 15.50 19.74 -21.03
N SER A 449 15.56 18.58 -20.36
CA SER A 449 15.46 17.27 -21.00
C SER A 449 14.07 17.00 -21.57
N LYS A 450 14.01 16.15 -22.59
CA LYS A 450 12.77 15.57 -23.10
C LYS A 450 12.51 14.25 -22.40
N GLN A 451 11.34 14.09 -21.80
CA GLN A 451 10.96 12.90 -21.03
C GLN A 451 9.67 12.31 -21.57
N GLN A 452 9.62 10.99 -21.73
CA GLN A 452 8.34 10.28 -21.93
C GLN A 452 7.70 10.04 -20.57
N VAL A 453 6.43 10.42 -20.42
CA VAL A 453 5.69 10.34 -19.16
C VAL A 453 4.31 9.72 -19.35
N LEU A 454 3.86 8.94 -18.36
CA LEU A 454 2.49 8.45 -18.27
C LEU A 454 1.72 9.30 -17.26
N VAL A 455 0.56 9.83 -17.66
CA VAL A 455 -0.28 10.69 -16.80
C VAL A 455 -1.34 9.83 -16.11
N THR A 456 -1.29 9.70 -14.78
CA THR A 456 -2.25 8.85 -14.04
C THR A 456 -2.98 9.52 -12.89
N ASP A 457 -2.48 10.62 -12.31
CA ASP A 457 -3.07 11.24 -11.11
C ASP A 457 -3.39 12.74 -11.31
N ILE A 458 -4.24 13.27 -10.43
CA ILE A 458 -4.53 14.70 -10.31
C ILE A 458 -3.76 15.26 -9.11
N ALA A 459 -3.12 16.41 -9.26
CA ALA A 459 -2.39 17.05 -8.17
C ALA A 459 -3.35 17.58 -7.10
N SER A 460 -2.85 17.76 -5.87
CA SER A 460 -3.65 18.23 -4.72
C SER A 460 -4.19 19.66 -4.86
N ASP A 461 -3.72 20.42 -5.86
CA ASP A 461 -4.25 21.75 -6.20
C ASP A 461 -5.44 21.74 -7.17
N GLY A 462 -5.78 20.57 -7.74
CA GLY A 462 -6.85 20.39 -8.73
C GLY A 462 -6.60 21.07 -10.09
N LYS A 463 -5.42 21.66 -10.31
CA LYS A 463 -5.05 22.44 -11.52
C LYS A 463 -4.01 21.74 -12.38
N HIS A 464 -3.19 20.89 -11.79
CA HIS A 464 -2.18 20.12 -12.49
C HIS A 464 -2.54 18.63 -12.50
N TYR A 465 -2.10 17.94 -13.54
CA TYR A 465 -2.00 16.49 -13.54
C TYR A 465 -0.60 16.05 -13.15
N VAL A 466 -0.51 14.89 -12.52
CA VAL A 466 0.73 14.22 -12.13
C VAL A 466 1.02 13.12 -13.14
N ALA A 467 2.15 13.25 -13.81
CA ALA A 467 2.70 12.24 -14.69
C ALA A 467 3.99 11.64 -14.10
N HIS A 468 4.38 10.44 -14.52
CA HIS A 468 5.60 9.78 -14.06
C HIS A 468 6.56 9.53 -15.22
N THR A 469 7.83 9.92 -15.07
CA THR A 469 8.91 9.59 -16.02
C THR A 469 9.27 8.10 -15.99
N LYS A 470 10.18 7.68 -16.87
CA LYS A 470 10.81 6.34 -16.84
C LYS A 470 11.35 5.96 -15.46
N GLY A 471 12.02 6.90 -14.78
CA GLY A 471 12.54 6.75 -13.41
C GLY A 471 11.50 6.93 -12.30
N TYR A 472 10.20 6.99 -12.64
CA TYR A 472 9.10 7.27 -11.71
C TYR A 472 9.16 8.63 -11.00
N VAL A 473 9.83 9.62 -11.61
CA VAL A 473 9.86 10.99 -11.09
C VAL A 473 8.55 11.69 -11.44
N GLN A 474 7.96 12.39 -10.48
CA GLN A 474 6.72 13.14 -10.68
C GLN A 474 6.95 14.38 -11.55
N VAL A 475 6.15 14.51 -12.61
CA VAL A 475 6.10 15.67 -13.49
C VAL A 475 4.73 16.33 -13.35
N LEU A 476 4.69 17.58 -12.92
CA LEU A 476 3.46 18.37 -12.93
C LEU A 476 3.25 18.99 -14.31
N LEU A 477 2.08 18.73 -14.88
CA LEU A 477 1.63 19.24 -16.18
C LEU A 477 0.33 20.03 -16.00
N ALA A 478 0.10 21.05 -16.83
CA ALA A 478 -1.18 21.75 -16.85
C ALA A 478 -2.31 20.77 -17.21
N ALA A 479 -3.40 20.78 -16.44
CA ALA A 479 -4.52 19.86 -16.67
C ALA A 479 -5.21 20.15 -18.02
N HIS A 480 -5.32 19.13 -18.87
CA HIS A 480 -6.06 19.16 -20.11
C HIS A 480 -6.72 17.81 -20.34
N ALA A 481 -8.02 17.78 -20.67
CA ALA A 481 -8.82 16.56 -20.64
C ALA A 481 -8.26 15.38 -21.47
N SER A 482 -7.56 15.67 -22.58
CA SER A 482 -6.93 14.66 -23.43
C SER A 482 -5.68 13.99 -22.84
N LEU A 483 -5.17 14.45 -21.69
CA LEU A 483 -3.93 13.95 -21.08
C LEU A 483 -4.15 12.84 -20.06
N MET A 484 -5.30 12.76 -19.40
CA MET A 484 -5.52 11.81 -18.31
C MET A 484 -5.56 10.37 -18.84
N GLY A 485 -4.60 9.53 -18.43
CA GLY A 485 -4.40 8.17 -18.97
C GLY A 485 -3.57 8.12 -20.26
N ALA A 486 -3.07 9.25 -20.75
CA ALA A 486 -2.24 9.33 -21.95
C ALA A 486 -0.75 9.17 -21.64
N THR A 487 0.02 8.70 -22.62
CA THR A 487 1.48 8.83 -22.62
C THR A 487 1.90 10.01 -23.48
N ALA A 488 2.71 10.91 -22.94
CA ALA A 488 3.14 12.14 -23.62
C ALA A 488 4.67 12.31 -23.59
N LEU A 489 5.21 13.01 -24.59
CA LEU A 489 6.56 13.57 -24.53
C LEU A 489 6.46 14.98 -23.94
N VAL A 490 7.24 15.25 -22.91
CA VAL A 490 7.27 16.55 -22.21
C VAL A 490 8.68 17.12 -22.22
N ARG A 491 8.80 18.46 -22.21
CA ARG A 491 10.04 19.14 -21.84
C ARG A 491 9.94 19.61 -20.40
N VAL A 492 10.91 19.20 -19.58
CA VAL A 492 11.05 19.68 -18.20
C VAL A 492 11.59 21.11 -18.21
N THR A 493 10.96 22.01 -17.45
CA THR A 493 11.31 23.43 -17.38
C THR A 493 11.67 23.90 -15.97
N GLU A 494 11.24 23.18 -14.93
CA GLU A 494 11.56 23.50 -13.54
C GLU A 494 11.87 22.22 -12.77
N VAL A 495 12.83 22.29 -11.85
CA VAL A 495 13.19 21.19 -10.95
C VAL A 495 12.94 21.62 -9.51
N ALA A 496 12.18 20.81 -8.76
CA ALA A 496 12.02 20.91 -7.32
C ALA A 496 12.57 19.66 -6.63
N LYS A 497 12.58 19.64 -5.29
CA LYS A 497 13.13 18.52 -4.50
C LYS A 497 12.40 17.18 -4.70
N PHE A 498 11.09 17.20 -4.96
CA PHE A 498 10.23 16.00 -5.00
C PHE A 498 9.53 15.78 -6.34
N TYR A 499 9.53 16.77 -7.21
CA TYR A 499 8.86 16.75 -8.51
C TYR A 499 9.59 17.70 -9.47
N VAL A 500 9.29 17.58 -10.74
CA VAL A 500 9.67 18.55 -11.77
C VAL A 500 8.41 19.12 -12.43
N ARG A 501 8.51 20.26 -13.11
CA ARG A 501 7.43 20.78 -13.96
C ARG A 501 7.85 20.78 -15.42
N GLY A 502 6.88 20.68 -16.32
CA GLY A 502 7.13 20.75 -17.74
C GLY A 502 5.90 21.09 -18.55
N HIS A 503 6.08 21.15 -19.86
CA HIS A 503 5.01 21.28 -20.84
C HIS A 503 5.01 20.11 -21.82
N VAL A 504 3.83 19.73 -22.29
CA VAL A 504 3.65 18.69 -23.31
C VAL A 504 4.16 19.20 -24.65
N LEU A 505 4.93 18.37 -25.34
CA LEU A 505 5.37 18.57 -26.73
C LEU A 505 4.45 17.81 -27.69
N GLU A 506 4.15 16.55 -27.37
CA GLU A 506 3.31 15.66 -28.18
C GLU A 506 2.67 14.56 -27.30
N ILE A 507 1.52 14.02 -27.75
CA ILE A 507 0.89 12.85 -27.15
C ILE A 507 1.31 11.63 -27.99
N ILE A 508 2.02 10.69 -27.37
CA ILE A 508 2.55 9.48 -28.02
C ILE A 508 1.47 8.39 -28.06
N HIS A 509 0.81 8.14 -26.93
CA HIS A 509 -0.31 7.21 -26.82
C HIS A 509 -1.52 7.94 -26.25
N GLN A 510 -2.64 7.87 -26.98
CA GLN A 510 -3.93 8.40 -26.56
C GLN A 510 -4.46 7.65 -25.33
N PRO A 511 -5.29 8.29 -24.49
CA PRO A 511 -5.90 7.61 -23.36
C PRO A 511 -6.87 6.51 -23.84
N PRO A 512 -7.11 5.47 -23.01
CA PRO A 512 -7.98 4.36 -23.37
C PRO A 512 -9.41 4.85 -23.63
N ARG A 513 -10.02 4.35 -24.72
CA ARG A 513 -11.37 4.77 -25.17
C ARG A 513 -12.50 4.38 -24.21
N SER A 514 -12.28 3.36 -23.39
CA SER A 514 -13.23 2.82 -22.42
C SER A 514 -12.62 2.89 -21.03
N LEU A 515 -13.05 3.87 -20.23
CA LEU A 515 -12.79 3.95 -18.80
C LEU A 515 -14.09 3.62 -18.06
N LEU A 516 -14.04 2.69 -17.10
CA LEU A 516 -15.12 2.50 -16.12
C LEU A 516 -15.38 3.82 -15.38
N ALA A 517 -16.63 4.17 -15.10
CA ALA A 517 -17.00 5.41 -14.39
C ALA A 517 -16.64 5.37 -12.89
N ASP A 518 -16.70 6.52 -12.20
CA ASP A 518 -16.32 6.61 -10.79
C ASP A 518 -17.17 5.68 -9.92
N GLY A 519 -16.51 4.90 -9.06
CA GLY A 519 -17.18 3.93 -8.19
C GLY A 519 -17.74 2.69 -8.90
N GLN A 520 -17.56 2.52 -10.22
CA GLN A 520 -17.99 1.29 -10.89
C GLN A 520 -17.12 0.10 -10.50
N VAL A 521 -17.77 -1.05 -10.33
CA VAL A 521 -17.13 -2.33 -10.00
C VAL A 521 -16.43 -2.86 -11.26
N ALA A 522 -15.12 -3.08 -11.16
CA ALA A 522 -14.35 -3.85 -12.12
C ALA A 522 -14.99 -5.24 -12.30
N SER A 523 -15.21 -5.62 -13.54
CA SER A 523 -16.04 -6.75 -13.92
C SER A 523 -15.48 -8.07 -13.40
N ARG A 524 -16.36 -8.92 -12.91
CA ARG A 524 -16.07 -10.34 -12.67
C ARG A 524 -15.95 -11.01 -14.04
N ALA A 525 -14.80 -11.61 -14.35
CA ALA A 525 -14.69 -12.52 -15.50
C ALA A 525 -15.83 -13.56 -15.42
N PRO A 526 -16.57 -13.83 -16.52
CA PRO A 526 -17.88 -14.48 -16.43
C PRO A 526 -17.77 -15.89 -15.82
N ALA A 527 -18.12 -15.99 -14.54
CA ALA A 527 -18.16 -17.25 -13.84
C ALA A 527 -19.34 -18.07 -14.35
N LYS A 528 -19.09 -19.34 -14.69
CA LYS A 528 -20.16 -20.31 -14.91
C LYS A 528 -21.07 -20.33 -13.67
N SER A 529 -22.37 -20.31 -13.92
CA SER A 529 -23.41 -20.22 -12.89
C SER A 529 -23.30 -21.33 -11.84
N ALA A 530 -23.00 -20.96 -10.60
CA ALA A 530 -23.03 -21.86 -9.45
C ALA A 530 -23.31 -21.09 -8.12
N LEU A 531 -24.34 -20.24 -8.13
CA LEU A 531 -25.15 -20.05 -6.91
C LEU A 531 -26.52 -20.66 -7.20
N HIS A 532 -26.66 -21.95 -6.91
CA HIS A 532 -27.99 -22.54 -6.77
C HIS A 532 -28.58 -22.11 -5.42
N SER A 533 -29.68 -21.39 -5.49
CA SER A 533 -30.59 -21.17 -4.38
C SER A 533 -31.34 -22.46 -4.04
N SER A 534 -31.11 -23.02 -2.86
CA SER A 534 -32.00 -24.01 -2.23
C SER A 534 -31.56 -24.23 -0.78
N GLY A 535 -32.47 -24.05 0.19
CA GLY A 535 -32.15 -24.25 1.60
C GLY A 535 -33.11 -23.51 2.53
N ASP A 536 -34.41 -23.74 2.37
CA ASP A 536 -35.40 -23.38 3.39
C ASP A 536 -35.10 -24.16 4.68
N TRP A 537 -35.08 -23.47 5.81
CA TRP A 537 -34.79 -24.06 7.11
C TRP A 537 -36.09 -24.50 7.79
N GLU A 538 -36.62 -25.67 7.40
CA GLU A 538 -37.65 -26.33 8.20
C GLU A 538 -37.04 -26.92 9.49
N TYR A 539 -37.75 -26.69 10.58
CA TYR A 539 -37.46 -27.20 11.92
C TYR A 539 -38.20 -28.54 12.06
N ASP A 540 -37.50 -29.63 12.36
CA ASP A 540 -38.16 -30.89 12.76
C ASP A 540 -37.48 -31.53 13.98
N GLU A 541 -38.30 -32.07 14.87
CA GLU A 541 -37.89 -32.65 16.15
C GLU A 541 -37.62 -34.15 16.01
N GLY A 542 -36.50 -34.61 16.56
CA GLY A 542 -35.97 -35.92 16.18
C GLY A 542 -36.72 -37.15 16.70
N ARG A 543 -36.47 -38.30 16.05
CA ARG A 543 -36.49 -39.62 16.69
C ARG A 543 -35.87 -40.73 15.83
N GLY A 544 -35.24 -41.70 16.50
CA GLY A 544 -35.16 -43.09 16.03
C GLY A 544 -33.93 -43.48 15.20
N ALA A 545 -33.11 -44.38 15.74
CA ALA A 545 -32.05 -45.08 14.99
C ALA A 545 -32.52 -46.47 14.53
N HIS A 546 -32.02 -46.96 13.39
CA HIS A 546 -31.35 -48.27 13.25
C HIS A 546 -30.85 -48.50 11.80
N PRO A 547 -29.82 -49.36 11.55
CA PRO A 547 -29.12 -49.44 10.26
C PRO A 547 -29.46 -50.69 9.42
N ALA A 548 -29.27 -50.62 8.09
CA ALA A 548 -29.30 -51.79 7.21
C ALA A 548 -28.38 -51.66 5.96
N ARG A 549 -27.33 -52.49 5.97
CA ARG A 549 -26.59 -53.24 4.90
C ARG A 549 -26.48 -52.77 3.44
N GLU A 550 -25.34 -53.20 2.89
CA GLU A 550 -24.81 -53.07 1.52
C GLU A 550 -25.63 -53.80 0.45
N HIS A 551 -25.44 -53.41 -0.82
CA HIS A 551 -25.11 -54.35 -1.90
C HIS A 551 -24.37 -53.66 -3.07
N GLU A 552 -23.43 -54.39 -3.67
CA GLU A 552 -22.62 -53.98 -4.83
C GLU A 552 -23.41 -54.01 -6.15
N THR A 553 -22.93 -53.30 -7.20
CA THR A 553 -22.58 -53.94 -8.49
C THR A 553 -21.79 -53.05 -9.46
N THR A 554 -20.78 -53.67 -10.07
CA THR A 554 -20.14 -53.46 -11.41
C THR A 554 -20.86 -52.56 -12.44
N GLY A 555 -20.20 -51.86 -13.37
CA GLY A 555 -18.78 -51.79 -13.78
C GLY A 555 -18.61 -51.33 -15.25
N THR A 556 -17.36 -51.21 -15.74
CA THR A 556 -16.96 -51.20 -17.19
C THR A 556 -17.40 -49.98 -18.04
N THR A 557 -16.61 -48.90 -18.24
CA THR A 557 -15.46 -48.68 -19.18
C THR A 557 -15.71 -48.89 -20.69
N CYS A 558 -15.56 -47.80 -21.49
CA CYS A 558 -14.88 -47.64 -22.81
C CYS A 558 -15.10 -46.17 -23.25
N LYS A 559 -14.15 -45.29 -23.59
CA LYS A 559 -12.93 -45.26 -24.43
C LYS A 559 -13.15 -45.13 -25.95
N ASP A 560 -12.41 -44.15 -26.51
CA ASP A 560 -12.04 -43.89 -27.92
C ASP A 560 -13.19 -43.48 -28.87
N GLY A 561 -13.02 -42.64 -29.91
CA GLY A 561 -11.89 -41.80 -30.33
C GLY A 561 -12.12 -41.10 -31.70
N HIS A 562 -11.52 -39.91 -31.89
CA HIS A 562 -11.16 -39.18 -33.15
C HIS A 562 -12.14 -38.89 -34.33
N ALA A 563 -12.27 -37.58 -34.61
CA ALA A 563 -11.96 -36.85 -35.87
C ALA A 563 -12.78 -37.03 -37.19
N GLY A 564 -13.03 -35.91 -37.89
CA GLY A 564 -13.38 -35.87 -39.34
C GLY A 564 -14.08 -34.58 -39.81
N ASN A 565 -13.55 -33.93 -40.87
CA ASN A 565 -14.13 -32.74 -41.55
C ASN A 565 -15.22 -33.12 -42.59
N GLY A 566 -16.03 -32.14 -43.02
CA GLY A 566 -16.47 -32.05 -44.44
C GLY A 566 -17.86 -31.45 -44.72
N ASP A 567 -17.90 -30.45 -45.61
CA ASP A 567 -19.02 -30.00 -46.48
C ASP A 567 -20.34 -29.48 -45.84
N GLY A 568 -21.13 -28.57 -46.43
CA GLY A 568 -20.93 -27.73 -47.62
C GLY A 568 -22.21 -26.93 -48.05
N ALA A 569 -22.03 -25.67 -48.49
CA ALA A 569 -22.82 -24.92 -49.49
C ALA A 569 -24.34 -24.53 -49.31
N CYS A 570 -24.57 -23.20 -49.24
CA CYS A 570 -25.41 -22.37 -50.16
C CYS A 570 -26.94 -22.06 -49.97
N SER A 571 -27.25 -20.77 -50.21
CA SER A 571 -28.44 -20.18 -50.89
C SER A 571 -29.75 -19.74 -50.17
N ARG A 572 -29.93 -18.39 -50.15
CA ARG A 572 -31.12 -17.53 -50.42
C ARG A 572 -32.55 -18.14 -50.54
N ALA A 573 -33.55 -17.53 -49.87
CA ALA A 573 -34.53 -16.57 -50.46
C ALA A 573 -35.96 -16.53 -49.79
N HIS A 574 -36.51 -15.30 -49.69
CA HIS A 574 -37.94 -14.88 -49.80
C HIS A 574 -39.06 -15.37 -48.86
N CYS A 575 -39.59 -14.43 -48.04
CA CYS A 575 -40.99 -13.94 -47.94
C CYS A 575 -41.13 -13.07 -46.65
N GLY A 576 -41.95 -12.02 -46.51
CA GLY A 576 -42.75 -11.22 -47.44
C GLY A 576 -43.95 -10.54 -46.73
N ASN A 577 -44.04 -9.19 -46.75
CA ASN A 577 -45.24 -8.32 -46.55
C ASN A 577 -46.03 -8.41 -45.20
N ASP A 578 -46.82 -7.42 -44.73
CA ASP A 578 -47.38 -6.14 -45.24
C ASP A 578 -47.41 -5.00 -44.15
N ASP A 579 -47.57 -3.74 -44.57
CA ASP A 579 -48.18 -2.52 -43.94
C ASP A 579 -48.01 -2.22 -42.42
N CYS A 580 -47.76 -0.98 -41.94
CA CYS A 580 -47.98 0.40 -42.43
C CYS A 580 -46.76 1.28 -42.02
N GLY A 581 -46.49 2.52 -42.48
CA GLY A 581 -47.21 3.46 -43.32
C GLY A 581 -46.91 4.92 -42.89
N CYS A 582 -46.32 5.71 -43.81
CA CYS A 582 -46.11 7.18 -43.79
C CYS A 582 -44.88 7.76 -43.02
N VAL A 583 -43.77 8.08 -43.70
CA VAL A 583 -43.29 9.36 -44.33
C VAL A 583 -42.83 10.49 -43.38
N ASP A 584 -41.56 10.90 -43.49
CA ASP A 584 -40.99 12.20 -43.06
C ASP A 584 -41.62 13.39 -43.83
N PRO A 585 -41.36 14.68 -43.49
CA PRO A 585 -40.28 15.38 -44.20
C PRO A 585 -39.63 16.65 -43.55
N VAL A 586 -38.32 16.83 -43.84
CA VAL A 586 -37.65 18.05 -44.41
C VAL A 586 -37.41 19.33 -43.59
N GLU A 587 -36.31 19.99 -43.99
CA GLU A 587 -35.65 21.23 -43.57
C GLU A 587 -36.47 22.53 -43.80
N ASN A 588 -36.17 23.60 -43.04
CA ASN A 588 -35.58 24.84 -43.59
C ASN A 588 -35.26 25.93 -42.54
N ASP A 589 -34.42 26.89 -42.98
CA ASP A 589 -34.15 28.19 -42.35
C ASP A 589 -35.42 28.99 -42.00
N ASP A 590 -35.39 29.83 -40.95
CA ASP A 590 -35.16 31.27 -41.14
C ASP A 590 -35.02 32.07 -39.82
N SER A 591 -34.51 33.30 -39.95
CA SER A 591 -34.28 34.25 -38.86
C SER A 591 -35.54 35.01 -38.40
N HIS A 592 -35.66 35.33 -37.09
CA HIS A 592 -35.84 36.72 -36.63
C HIS A 592 -35.84 36.92 -35.10
N THR A 593 -35.51 38.15 -34.73
CA THR A 593 -35.57 38.87 -33.44
C THR A 593 -36.85 38.68 -32.61
N ASP A 594 -36.73 38.59 -31.27
CA ASP A 594 -37.22 39.63 -30.34
C ASP A 594 -36.99 39.34 -28.83
N ALA A 595 -36.87 40.44 -28.07
CA ALA A 595 -37.03 40.56 -26.61
C ALA A 595 -37.98 41.78 -26.39
N PRO A 596 -38.63 42.04 -25.22
CA PRO A 596 -38.16 41.77 -23.85
C PRO A 596 -39.29 41.48 -22.81
N HIS A 597 -39.09 41.93 -21.55
CA HIS A 597 -39.94 41.94 -20.34
C HIS A 597 -39.71 40.79 -19.33
N SER A 598 -39.31 40.96 -18.05
CA SER A 598 -39.27 42.05 -17.04
C SER A 598 -40.51 42.24 -16.13
N ASN A 599 -40.42 41.78 -14.86
CA ASN A 599 -40.83 42.51 -13.63
C ASN A 599 -40.56 41.65 -12.36
N THR A 600 -39.71 42.07 -11.40
CA THR A 600 -39.98 42.88 -10.15
C THR A 600 -40.90 42.18 -9.12
N ALA A 601 -40.74 42.26 -7.79
CA ALA A 601 -39.94 43.12 -6.89
C ALA A 601 -39.61 42.35 -5.56
N HIS A 602 -39.03 42.85 -4.45
CA HIS A 602 -39.11 44.15 -3.75
C HIS A 602 -37.92 44.34 -2.77
N ALA A 603 -37.69 45.59 -2.33
CA ALA A 603 -36.76 45.96 -1.24
C ALA A 603 -37.54 46.42 0.01
N PRO A 604 -36.86 46.83 1.11
CA PRO A 604 -36.82 48.28 1.36
C PRO A 604 -35.49 48.85 1.92
N ARG A 605 -35.38 50.19 1.88
CA ARG A 605 -34.34 51.06 2.47
C ARG A 605 -34.97 51.97 3.54
N LYS A 606 -34.14 52.65 4.37
CA LYS A 606 -34.08 54.13 4.61
C LYS A 606 -33.17 54.47 5.83
N GLU A 607 -32.12 55.32 5.70
CA GLU A 607 -32.04 56.79 5.98
C GLU A 607 -31.78 57.15 7.47
N ASP A 608 -31.06 58.20 7.89
CA ASP A 608 -30.02 59.07 7.28
C ASP A 608 -29.35 59.98 8.37
N THR A 609 -28.43 60.89 7.97
CA THR A 609 -27.81 62.04 8.69
C THR A 609 -26.57 61.83 9.60
N CYS A 610 -25.66 62.80 9.84
CA CYS A 610 -24.98 63.88 9.07
C CYS A 610 -24.02 64.68 10.03
N VAL A 611 -23.11 65.53 9.46
CA VAL A 611 -22.29 66.62 10.09
C VAL A 611 -20.95 66.24 10.74
N THR A 612 -19.79 66.94 10.63
CA THR A 612 -19.13 67.75 9.54
C THR A 612 -17.62 68.01 9.82
N ARG A 613 -16.75 68.05 8.79
CA ARG A 613 -15.50 68.88 8.63
C ARG A 613 -14.28 68.60 9.57
N ARG A 614 -13.00 68.89 9.28
CA ARG A 614 -12.17 69.49 8.15
C ARG A 614 -10.68 69.09 8.46
N LEU A 615 -9.69 68.94 7.57
CA LEU A 615 -9.03 69.87 6.62
C LEU A 615 -7.90 69.13 5.79
N PHE A 616 -7.38 69.77 4.74
CA PHE A 616 -6.31 69.36 3.75
C PHE A 616 -5.11 70.36 3.84
N PRO A 617 -4.07 70.45 2.95
CA PRO A 617 -3.35 69.51 2.04
C PRO A 617 -1.78 69.68 1.98
N GLY A 618 -1.09 68.92 1.08
CA GLY A 618 0.14 69.33 0.36
C GLY A 618 1.49 68.70 0.81
N LEU A 619 2.58 68.69 0.02
CA LEU A 619 2.82 69.01 -1.41
C LEU A 619 4.25 68.56 -1.84
N GLN A 620 4.42 68.18 -3.11
CA GLN A 620 5.63 68.26 -3.97
C GLN A 620 6.99 67.54 -3.68
N SER A 621 7.53 67.06 -4.81
CA SER A 621 8.86 66.58 -5.21
C SER A 621 10.11 67.43 -4.86
N TRP A 622 11.30 66.80 -4.94
CA TRP A 622 12.65 67.24 -5.46
C TRP A 622 13.72 66.28 -4.88
N SER A 623 14.94 66.03 -5.40
CA SER A 623 15.60 66.19 -6.71
C SER A 623 16.83 65.26 -6.79
N LEU A 624 17.44 65.06 -7.97
CA LEU A 624 18.72 64.33 -8.16
C LEU A 624 19.94 65.21 -7.84
N SER A 625 21.00 64.66 -7.22
CA SER A 625 22.40 65.11 -7.45
C SER A 625 23.52 64.19 -6.90
N ARG A 626 24.45 63.85 -7.81
CA ARG A 626 25.93 63.69 -7.67
C ARG A 626 26.48 62.77 -6.55
N LEU A 627 27.16 61.64 -6.83
CA LEU A 627 28.46 61.43 -7.52
C LEU A 627 29.70 61.82 -6.67
N VAL A 628 30.54 60.84 -6.30
CA VAL A 628 32.03 60.83 -6.25
C VAL A 628 32.54 59.52 -5.60
N ILE A 629 33.66 58.99 -6.13
CA ILE A 629 34.40 57.79 -5.67
C ILE A 629 35.60 58.24 -4.80
N PRO A 630 36.10 57.41 -3.86
CA PRO A 630 37.52 57.04 -3.96
C PRO A 630 37.78 55.53 -3.75
N ALA A 631 38.91 55.06 -4.28
CA ALA A 631 39.41 53.69 -4.20
C ALA A 631 40.78 53.64 -3.47
N VAL A 632 41.41 52.45 -3.41
CA VAL A 632 42.81 52.18 -2.94
C VAL A 632 42.94 52.11 -1.39
N CYS A 633 43.64 51.18 -0.70
CA CYS A 633 44.68 50.14 -0.98
C CYS A 633 44.25 48.76 -0.38
N MET A 634 44.61 47.55 -0.85
CA MET A 634 45.94 46.85 -0.84
C MET A 634 46.58 46.69 0.57
N ALA A 635 47.19 45.56 1.00
CA ALA A 635 47.77 44.43 0.24
C ALA A 635 48.05 43.12 1.07
N ILE A 636 48.16 41.96 0.37
CA ILE A 636 49.21 40.87 0.48
C ILE A 636 49.25 40.01 1.79
N SER A 637 49.44 38.66 1.82
CA SER A 637 50.06 37.61 0.96
C SER A 637 49.13 36.38 0.76
N SER A 638 49.05 35.67 -0.38
CA SER A 638 50.04 34.80 -1.07
C SER A 638 50.49 33.58 -0.25
N PHE A 639 50.16 32.34 -0.66
CA PHE A 639 50.93 31.59 -1.67
C PHE A 639 50.06 30.77 -2.66
N ALA A 640 50.62 30.48 -3.84
CA ALA A 640 49.96 29.76 -4.94
C ALA A 640 50.85 28.64 -5.51
N VAL A 641 50.26 27.65 -6.19
CA VAL A 641 50.91 26.87 -7.26
C VAL A 641 49.92 26.67 -8.41
N VAL A 642 50.45 26.64 -9.64
CA VAL A 642 49.73 26.86 -10.91
C VAL A 642 49.62 25.60 -11.77
N ARG A 643 48.52 25.56 -12.53
CA ARG A 643 48.13 24.65 -13.62
C ARG A 643 49.18 24.54 -14.74
N ILE A 644 49.34 23.38 -15.39
CA ILE A 644 49.72 23.27 -16.82
C ILE A 644 49.29 21.91 -17.40
N SER A 645 49.03 21.86 -18.70
CA SER A 645 48.48 20.71 -19.45
C SER A 645 49.52 20.09 -20.40
N ARG A 646 49.44 18.78 -20.66
CA ARG A 646 49.38 18.16 -22.02
C ARG A 646 49.59 16.63 -22.03
N ILE A 647 48.66 15.95 -22.69
CA ILE A 647 48.81 14.82 -23.66
C ILE A 647 50.24 14.27 -23.85
N TRP A 648 50.43 12.93 -23.77
CA TRP A 648 51.02 12.07 -24.83
C TRP A 648 50.88 10.54 -24.58
N SER A 649 50.51 9.84 -25.65
CA SER A 649 50.69 8.43 -26.09
C SER A 649 51.13 7.26 -25.18
N GLN A 650 50.35 6.16 -25.27
CA GLN A 650 50.70 4.75 -25.58
C GLN A 650 51.96 4.01 -25.04
N ARG A 651 51.78 2.69 -24.82
CA ARG A 651 52.77 1.58 -24.59
C ARG A 651 53.44 1.56 -23.20
N ALA A 652 53.77 0.41 -22.60
CA ALA A 652 53.38 -1.00 -22.84
C ALA A 652 53.66 -1.88 -21.59
N LEU A 653 53.04 -3.07 -21.56
CA LEU A 653 53.49 -4.37 -20.98
C LEU A 653 54.54 -4.39 -19.84
N LEU A 654 54.11 -4.92 -18.67
CA LEU A 654 54.70 -6.03 -17.87
C LEU A 654 56.20 -6.04 -17.47
N PRO A 655 56.60 -6.75 -16.39
CA PRO A 655 55.82 -7.65 -15.52
C PRO A 655 55.18 -6.98 -14.31
#